data_AF-A0A1E5XX63-F1
#
_entry.id   AF-A0A1E5XX63-F1
#
_cell.length_a   1.000
_cell.length_b   1.000
_cell.length_c   1.000
_cell.angle_alpha   90.00
_cell.angle_beta   90.00
_cell.angle_gamma   90.00
#
_symmetry.space_group_name_H-M   'P 1'
#
loop_
_entity.id
_entity.type
_entity.pdbx_description
1 polymer ?
#
loop_
_entity_poly.entity_id
_entity_poly.type
_entity_poly.pdbx_seq_one_letter_code
_entity_poly.pdbx_strand_id
1 'polypeptide(L)'
;MVAKPRPVSASIEDPNSLAALRFMHLDLMARAHDPNPPTVQQISELLRRLELALEQSSNDLDRGALSRMIRYWRERGGEAVAAQQSEPSPPPPPSGWLPGPGQRGASEQRVAPDEAKQESTYIRLAALARQWQESGGSKGYLLTDKALEEAEAFVGYDEGIRKLVEASQHRQRDTTQLTLGFLAIIVVILLGLLAFAWWQYLEASRSAELARQSAIDEATQRVAAEASAAEARQLADGLRLQRVAAEQARDNDARRSGRLVALLTDAIVEKVSTGALPLDGLTPEVRSTVLASIETSLANRTITKSSLPAGVQVALYDRQPDVLAELAGSSLLNGYDQSIIGVPLPVPAEPGRVGLYEAGTPIPYVNYSLVLDQQRRIALFAAINLNRERRVALPGADLPFKLDSRVPIEAQSDDRWFGPGPEALTPGVLAPRDFVSWGPVFSAPEALEGRLDRVVLVGTNRVPQLAGFNRSGWIALQQWILTQHNPIASQVTVFAGPVLDDEDPVINGAKMPRAYWAIAISNRSRDLLQTSGDPASLIVDAFVVQQLGAQGDEPAGNAAFNPDIHRVPVATIAALTGLDFGPAVAAADAANVQPSLPGPSGLPLTERIAELDAPDASTRQVVVQDMVDAFRNDTASAADQRVLAEQLSAATRSSSTWTLNGRYNLLFVLSQVPAEKWSQPDWAAVQASVGSDVRSFETEAQRGSFPIGPQTRSLLNQLKRNLGLAEPTTGDRPRATVYFQFAGMTRAEAEAVSGELTALGWTIPGEERTERAVGVNEVRFNPISAEDSAAAEQLVTDLRNAGRMVRLAPTRLIEPGFLEVWISK
;
A
#
# COMPACT_ATOMS: atom_id res chain seq x y z
N MET A 1 4.05 22.85 -1.84
CA MET A 1 3.04 23.54 -2.68
C MET A 1 1.72 22.80 -2.53
N VAL A 2 0.60 23.49 -2.30
CA VAL A 2 -0.75 22.89 -2.31
C VAL A 2 -1.71 23.90 -2.95
N ALA A 3 -2.32 23.54 -4.09
CA ALA A 3 -3.22 24.43 -4.81
C ALA A 3 -4.66 24.26 -4.33
N LYS A 4 -5.29 25.34 -3.85
CA LYS A 4 -6.75 25.41 -3.71
C LYS A 4 -7.38 25.69 -5.08
N PRO A 5 -8.50 25.04 -5.45
CA PRO A 5 -9.19 25.34 -6.70
C PRO A 5 -9.80 26.75 -6.69
N ARG A 6 -9.85 27.38 -7.87
CA ARG A 6 -10.58 28.63 -8.10
C ARG A 6 -12.09 28.33 -8.28
N PRO A 7 -12.99 29.25 -7.92
CA PRO A 7 -14.40 29.13 -8.29
C PRO A 7 -14.58 29.28 -9.81
N VAL A 8 -15.50 28.51 -10.38
CA VAL A 8 -15.92 28.63 -11.78
C VAL A 8 -17.05 29.66 -11.88
N SER A 9 -17.08 30.42 -12.97
CA SER A 9 -18.08 31.45 -13.25
C SER A 9 -19.48 30.88 -13.39
N ALA A 10 -20.47 31.50 -12.75
CA ALA A 10 -21.87 31.14 -12.90
C ALA A 10 -22.39 31.45 -14.31
N SER A 11 -22.81 30.41 -15.04
CA SER A 11 -23.75 30.54 -16.16
C SER A 11 -25.18 30.57 -15.62
N ILE A 12 -26.07 31.29 -16.30
CA ILE A 12 -27.47 31.41 -15.87
C ILE A 12 -28.19 30.08 -16.20
N GLU A 13 -28.43 29.25 -15.19
CA GLU A 13 -29.31 28.10 -15.33
C GLU A 13 -30.77 28.55 -15.54
N ASP A 14 -31.49 27.90 -16.44
CA ASP A 14 -32.93 28.11 -16.58
C ASP A 14 -33.61 27.77 -15.24
N PRO A 15 -34.31 28.72 -14.59
CA PRO A 15 -34.92 28.47 -13.30
C PRO A 15 -36.02 27.41 -13.37
N ASN A 16 -36.63 27.16 -14.54
CA ASN A 16 -37.62 26.11 -14.78
C ASN A 16 -37.00 24.76 -15.20
N SER A 17 -35.66 24.66 -15.25
CA SER A 17 -34.99 23.37 -15.47
C SER A 17 -35.36 22.35 -14.39
N LEU A 18 -35.35 21.05 -14.76
CA LEU A 18 -35.68 19.97 -13.82
C LEU A 18 -34.76 19.95 -12.59
N ALA A 19 -33.50 20.39 -12.74
CA ALA A 19 -32.56 20.50 -11.62
C ALA A 19 -33.00 21.58 -10.61
N ALA A 20 -33.28 22.80 -11.08
CA ALA A 20 -33.74 23.90 -10.25
C ALA A 20 -35.11 23.61 -9.58
N LEU A 21 -36.06 23.04 -10.34
CA LEU A 21 -37.36 22.65 -9.80
C LEU A 21 -37.26 21.50 -8.79
N ARG A 22 -36.37 20.53 -9.01
CA ARG A 22 -36.10 19.45 -8.03
C ARG A 22 -35.47 20.00 -6.75
N PHE A 23 -34.55 20.97 -6.85
CA PHE A 23 -33.96 21.62 -5.68
C PHE A 23 -35.04 22.37 -4.87
N MET A 24 -35.87 23.18 -5.54
CA MET A 24 -36.96 23.92 -4.90
C MET A 24 -38.03 23.00 -4.29
N HIS A 25 -38.34 21.86 -4.92
CA HIS A 25 -39.20 20.83 -4.36
C HIS A 25 -38.60 20.21 -3.07
N LEU A 26 -37.30 19.90 -3.06
CA LEU A 26 -36.63 19.32 -1.88
C LEU A 26 -36.51 20.31 -0.72
N ASP A 27 -36.21 21.58 -0.99
CA ASP A 27 -36.16 22.65 0.02
C ASP A 27 -37.53 22.86 0.70
N LEU A 28 -38.61 22.97 -0.08
CA LEU A 28 -39.96 23.11 0.48
C LEU A 28 -40.43 21.83 1.20
N MET A 29 -40.00 20.63 0.77
CA MET A 29 -40.29 19.39 1.50
C MET A 29 -39.55 19.33 2.85
N ALA A 30 -38.29 19.79 2.92
CA ALA A 30 -37.53 19.82 4.16
C ALA A 30 -38.18 20.76 5.21
N ARG A 31 -38.63 21.93 4.76
CA ARG A 31 -39.30 22.94 5.62
C ARG A 31 -40.72 22.54 6.05
N ALA A 32 -41.31 21.49 5.48
CA ALA A 32 -42.65 21.03 5.84
C ALA A 32 -42.78 20.43 7.26
N HIS A 33 -41.68 20.35 8.03
CA HIS A 33 -41.65 19.93 9.43
C HIS A 33 -40.84 20.90 10.33
N ASP A 34 -40.57 22.11 9.83
CA ASP A 34 -39.82 23.17 10.53
C ASP A 34 -40.80 24.21 11.12
N PRO A 35 -40.45 25.03 12.14
CA PRO A 35 -41.41 25.93 12.82
C PRO A 35 -42.04 27.03 11.96
N ASN A 36 -41.61 27.20 10.71
CA ASN A 36 -42.13 28.18 9.76
C ASN A 36 -42.43 27.48 8.42
N PRO A 37 -43.56 26.75 8.32
CA PRO A 37 -43.87 25.89 7.18
C PRO A 37 -44.08 26.70 5.87
N PRO A 38 -43.87 26.07 4.69
CA PRO A 38 -43.99 26.75 3.41
C PRO A 38 -45.42 27.29 3.19
N THR A 39 -45.53 28.55 2.78
CA THR A 39 -46.82 29.23 2.66
C THR A 39 -47.60 28.73 1.44
N VAL A 40 -48.93 28.87 1.46
CA VAL A 40 -49.81 28.50 0.33
C VAL A 40 -49.32 29.13 -0.98
N GLN A 41 -48.89 30.40 -0.94
CA GLN A 41 -48.33 31.09 -2.12
C GLN A 41 -47.04 30.43 -2.66
N GLN A 42 -46.14 29.97 -1.78
CA GLN A 42 -44.90 29.28 -2.19
C GLN A 42 -45.20 27.91 -2.82
N ILE A 43 -46.18 27.17 -2.26
CA ILE A 43 -46.62 25.88 -2.79
C ILE A 43 -47.33 26.07 -4.15
N SER A 44 -48.21 27.06 -4.28
CA SER A 44 -48.88 27.40 -5.54
C SER A 44 -47.88 27.81 -6.64
N GLU A 45 -46.83 28.57 -6.31
CA GLU A 45 -45.82 28.97 -7.28
C GLU A 45 -44.92 27.79 -7.70
N LEU A 46 -44.57 26.87 -6.79
CA LEU A 46 -43.92 25.62 -7.18
C LEU A 46 -44.81 24.79 -8.12
N LEU A 47 -46.09 24.61 -7.79
CA LEU A 47 -47.03 23.86 -8.62
C LEU A 47 -47.16 24.46 -10.02
N ARG A 48 -47.39 25.77 -10.13
CA ARG A 48 -47.49 26.49 -11.41
C ARG A 48 -46.25 26.29 -12.30
N ARG A 49 -45.06 26.26 -11.69
CA ARG A 49 -43.79 26.13 -12.43
C ARG A 49 -43.45 24.67 -12.78
N LEU A 50 -43.82 23.71 -11.94
CA LEU A 50 -43.76 22.27 -12.27
C LEU A 50 -44.71 21.93 -13.43
N GLU A 51 -45.92 22.51 -13.43
CA GLU A 51 -46.93 22.30 -14.47
C GLU A 51 -46.46 22.89 -15.82
N LEU A 52 -45.94 24.12 -15.83
CA LEU A 52 -45.34 24.74 -17.02
C LEU A 52 -44.17 23.91 -17.58
N ALA A 53 -43.28 23.39 -16.73
CA ALA A 53 -42.18 22.52 -17.15
C ALA A 53 -42.67 21.15 -17.66
N LEU A 54 -43.81 20.64 -17.15
CA LEU A 54 -44.43 19.40 -17.63
C LEU A 54 -45.09 19.59 -19.00
N GLU A 55 -45.62 20.79 -19.30
CA GLU A 55 -46.10 21.11 -20.65
C GLU A 55 -44.95 21.23 -21.65
N GLN A 56 -43.81 21.83 -21.24
CA GLN A 56 -42.67 22.10 -22.12
C GLN A 56 -41.71 20.91 -22.31
N SER A 57 -41.66 19.94 -21.39
CA SER A 57 -40.75 18.80 -21.48
C SER A 57 -41.21 17.73 -22.47
N SER A 58 -40.35 17.37 -23.43
CA SER A 58 -40.58 16.29 -24.40
C SER A 58 -40.00 14.93 -23.97
N ASN A 59 -39.42 14.81 -22.78
CA ASN A 59 -38.77 13.59 -22.29
C ASN A 59 -39.64 12.85 -21.26
N ASP A 60 -40.09 11.63 -21.55
CA ASP A 60 -40.97 10.85 -20.68
C ASP A 60 -40.43 10.61 -19.26
N LEU A 61 -39.10 10.51 -19.09
CA LEU A 61 -38.48 10.36 -17.77
C LEU A 61 -38.66 11.63 -16.91
N ASP A 62 -38.48 12.80 -17.53
CA ASP A 62 -38.61 14.10 -16.88
C ASP A 62 -40.08 14.45 -16.63
N ARG A 63 -40.95 14.20 -17.63
CA ARG A 63 -42.41 14.29 -17.49
C ARG A 63 -42.90 13.41 -16.33
N GLY A 64 -42.38 12.19 -16.22
CA GLY A 64 -42.66 11.27 -15.12
C GLY A 64 -42.18 11.77 -13.75
N ALA A 65 -41.03 12.45 -13.68
CA ALA A 65 -40.53 13.07 -12.45
C ALA A 65 -41.39 14.27 -12.01
N LEU A 66 -41.68 15.19 -12.92
CA LEU A 66 -42.52 16.37 -12.68
C LEU A 66 -43.94 15.97 -12.24
N SER A 67 -44.53 14.97 -12.90
CA SER A 67 -45.86 14.44 -12.56
C SER A 67 -45.95 13.91 -11.13
N ARG A 68 -44.88 13.30 -10.60
CA ARG A 68 -44.82 12.84 -9.20
C ARG A 68 -44.73 14.02 -8.22
N MET A 69 -43.95 15.05 -8.55
CA MET A 69 -43.82 16.25 -7.71
C MET A 69 -45.13 17.06 -7.65
N ILE A 70 -45.85 17.18 -8.77
CA ILE A 70 -47.15 17.86 -8.83
C ILE A 70 -48.18 17.12 -7.98
N ARG A 71 -48.26 15.79 -8.09
CA ARG A 71 -49.18 14.96 -7.29
C ARG A 71 -48.97 15.18 -5.79
N TYR A 72 -47.74 15.05 -5.32
CA TYR A 72 -47.36 15.23 -3.91
C TYR A 72 -47.84 16.58 -3.34
N TRP A 73 -47.62 17.68 -4.07
CA TRP A 73 -48.01 19.02 -3.58
C TRP A 73 -49.50 19.33 -3.76
N ARG A 74 -50.21 18.71 -4.72
CA ARG A 74 -51.67 18.79 -4.81
C ARG A 74 -52.35 18.02 -3.67
N GLU A 75 -51.84 16.84 -3.31
CA GLU A 75 -52.36 16.02 -2.20
C GLU A 75 -52.21 16.74 -0.84
N ARG A 76 -51.08 17.42 -0.58
CA ARG A 76 -50.89 18.25 0.63
C ARG A 76 -51.55 19.64 0.58
N GLY A 77 -51.77 20.20 -0.61
CA GLY A 77 -52.32 21.56 -0.77
C GLY A 77 -53.80 21.69 -0.36
N GLY A 78 -54.58 20.61 -0.45
CA GLY A 78 -56.01 20.62 -0.13
C GLY A 78 -56.33 20.89 1.35
N GLU A 79 -55.50 20.41 2.27
CA GLU A 79 -55.74 20.52 3.71
C GLU A 79 -55.54 21.96 4.23
N ALA A 80 -54.71 22.77 3.56
CA ALA A 80 -54.41 24.15 3.97
C ALA A 80 -55.50 25.17 3.59
N VAL A 81 -56.37 24.87 2.62
CA VAL A 81 -57.37 25.83 2.10
C VAL A 81 -58.70 25.75 2.87
N ALA A 82 -59.02 24.60 3.48
CA ALA A 82 -60.27 24.40 4.21
C ALA A 82 -60.37 25.20 5.54
N ALA A 83 -59.26 25.74 6.03
CA ALA A 83 -59.17 26.38 7.35
C ALA A 83 -59.38 27.90 7.35
N GLN A 84 -59.73 28.53 6.21
CA GLN A 84 -59.68 29.99 6.06
C GLN A 84 -60.92 30.65 5.43
N GLN A 85 -62.09 29.98 5.46
CA GLN A 85 -63.37 30.56 4.99
C GLN A 85 -64.50 30.34 6.00
N SER A 86 -64.52 31.15 7.07
CA SER A 86 -65.57 31.12 8.08
C SER A 86 -65.73 32.47 8.81
N GLU A 87 -66.30 33.47 8.11
CA GLU A 87 -66.94 34.63 8.74
C GLU A 87 -68.45 34.67 8.37
N PRO A 88 -69.36 35.05 9.29
CA PRO A 88 -70.80 34.96 9.08
C PRO A 88 -71.46 36.29 8.66
N SER A 89 -72.62 36.20 7.99
CA SER A 89 -73.54 37.33 7.76
C SER A 89 -74.84 37.19 8.59
N PRO A 90 -75.42 38.29 9.11
CA PRO A 90 -76.52 38.25 10.07
C PRO A 90 -77.95 38.20 9.46
N PRO A 91 -79.00 37.89 10.26
CA PRO A 91 -80.35 37.53 9.76
C PRO A 91 -81.46 38.60 9.94
N PRO A 92 -82.63 38.41 9.31
CA PRO A 92 -83.90 39.07 9.66
C PRO A 92 -84.79 38.26 10.66
N PRO A 93 -85.82 38.87 11.30
CA PRO A 93 -86.47 38.34 12.53
C PRO A 93 -87.91 37.76 12.36
N PRO A 94 -88.55 37.19 13.43
CA PRO A 94 -89.72 36.28 13.33
C PRO A 94 -91.10 36.81 13.79
N SER A 95 -92.20 36.18 13.33
CA SER A 95 -93.59 36.12 13.87
C SER A 95 -94.51 35.33 12.89
N GLY A 96 -95.73 34.81 13.18
CA GLY A 96 -96.50 34.59 14.42
C GLY A 96 -98.02 34.35 14.17
N TRP A 97 -98.70 33.55 15.03
CA TRP A 97 -100.19 33.41 15.25
C TRP A 97 -101.10 32.54 14.32
N LEU A 98 -102.32 32.23 14.82
CA LEU A 98 -103.46 31.36 14.34
C LEU A 98 -104.80 32.19 14.34
N PRO A 99 -106.08 31.74 14.07
CA PRO A 99 -106.72 30.44 13.66
C PRO A 99 -107.83 30.54 12.52
N GLY A 100 -108.83 29.61 12.43
CA GLY A 100 -110.00 29.55 11.46
C GLY A 100 -111.34 30.18 11.94
N PRO A 101 -112.63 29.82 11.54
CA PRO A 101 -113.24 28.73 10.69
C PRO A 101 -114.52 29.11 9.79
N GLY A 102 -115.42 28.17 9.33
CA GLY A 102 -116.77 28.47 8.68
C GLY A 102 -117.67 27.29 8.11
N GLN A 103 -119.03 27.41 7.94
CA GLN A 103 -120.01 26.31 7.55
C GLN A 103 -121.51 26.68 7.12
N ARG A 104 -122.33 25.76 6.50
CA ARG A 104 -123.86 25.55 6.44
C ARG A 104 -124.37 24.72 5.18
N GLY A 105 -125.61 24.19 4.93
CA GLY A 105 -126.90 23.88 5.66
C GLY A 105 -128.23 23.64 4.80
N ALA A 106 -129.24 22.82 5.26
CA ALA A 106 -130.72 22.67 4.84
C ALA A 106 -131.17 21.89 3.53
N SER A 107 -132.42 21.39 3.22
CA SER A 107 -133.69 20.92 3.93
C SER A 107 -134.85 20.33 2.98
N GLU A 108 -135.99 19.78 3.51
CA GLU A 108 -137.38 19.50 2.93
C GLU A 108 -137.89 18.06 2.45
N GLN A 109 -139.15 17.90 1.91
CA GLN A 109 -140.13 16.80 2.26
C GLN A 109 -141.38 16.52 1.29
N ARG A 110 -142.19 15.42 1.49
CA ARG A 110 -143.66 15.11 1.12
C ARG A 110 -144.01 14.27 -0.19
N VAL A 111 -145.18 13.60 -0.51
CA VAL A 111 -146.46 13.03 0.09
C VAL A 111 -147.23 12.07 -0.94
N ALA A 112 -148.39 11.39 -0.63
CA ALA A 112 -149.25 10.44 -1.45
C ALA A 112 -150.79 10.82 -1.50
N PRO A 113 -151.91 10.04 -1.78
CA PRO A 113 -152.21 8.57 -1.96
C PRO A 113 -153.37 8.15 -3.00
N ASP A 114 -154.32 7.22 -2.62
CA ASP A 114 -155.74 6.86 -3.03
C ASP A 114 -156.24 6.05 -4.27
N GLU A 115 -157.43 5.41 -4.09
CA GLU A 115 -157.95 4.14 -4.71
C GLU A 115 -158.63 4.21 -6.09
N ALA A 116 -159.27 5.31 -6.50
CA ALA A 116 -160.16 5.36 -7.68
C ALA A 116 -159.49 5.03 -9.05
N LYS A 117 -158.20 4.74 -9.05
CA LYS A 117 -157.41 4.31 -10.21
C LYS A 117 -157.71 2.87 -10.66
N GLN A 118 -158.07 1.96 -9.75
CA GLN A 118 -157.93 0.51 -9.96
C GLN A 118 -158.64 -0.01 -11.24
N GLU A 119 -159.89 0.38 -11.51
CA GLU A 119 -160.60 -0.04 -12.73
C GLU A 119 -159.95 0.49 -14.01
N SER A 120 -159.44 1.74 -13.99
CA SER A 120 -158.73 2.32 -15.14
C SER A 120 -157.38 1.62 -15.40
N THR A 121 -156.70 1.18 -14.33
CA THR A 121 -155.46 0.41 -14.41
C THR A 121 -155.69 -0.96 -15.05
N TYR A 122 -156.76 -1.67 -14.69
CA TYR A 122 -157.10 -2.97 -15.31
C TYR A 122 -157.27 -2.86 -16.84
N ILE A 123 -158.07 -1.91 -17.32
CA ILE A 123 -158.32 -1.71 -18.76
C ILE A 123 -157.01 -1.38 -19.50
N ARG A 124 -156.18 -0.52 -18.91
CA ARG A 124 -154.86 -0.16 -19.46
C ARG A 124 -153.93 -1.36 -19.56
N LEU A 125 -153.89 -2.21 -18.54
CA LEU A 125 -153.04 -3.41 -18.51
C LEU A 125 -153.51 -4.49 -19.49
N ALA A 126 -154.82 -4.73 -19.58
CA ALA A 126 -155.39 -5.69 -20.54
C ALA A 126 -155.11 -5.28 -22.00
N ALA A 127 -155.15 -3.97 -22.31
CA ALA A 127 -154.76 -3.46 -23.62
C ALA A 127 -153.25 -3.60 -23.88
N LEU A 128 -152.41 -3.27 -22.91
CA LEU A 128 -150.95 -3.38 -23.01
C LEU A 128 -150.48 -4.83 -23.19
N ALA A 129 -151.11 -5.77 -22.48
CA ALA A 129 -150.84 -7.20 -22.58
C ALA A 129 -151.09 -7.75 -24.00
N ARG A 130 -152.16 -7.30 -24.67
CA ARG A 130 -152.44 -7.67 -26.07
C ARG A 130 -151.39 -7.08 -27.00
N GLN A 131 -151.06 -5.79 -26.87
CA GLN A 131 -150.02 -5.15 -27.70
C GLN A 131 -148.65 -5.84 -27.54
N TRP A 132 -148.28 -6.24 -26.32
CA TRP A 132 -147.07 -7.02 -26.08
C TRP A 132 -147.09 -8.38 -26.80
N GLN A 133 -148.20 -9.12 -26.74
CA GLN A 133 -148.35 -10.39 -27.45
C GLN A 133 -148.34 -10.23 -28.99
N GLU A 134 -149.10 -9.26 -29.52
CA GLU A 134 -149.14 -8.92 -30.95
C GLU A 134 -147.76 -8.47 -31.46
N SER A 135 -146.96 -7.80 -30.63
CA SER A 135 -145.57 -7.41 -30.95
C SER A 135 -144.56 -8.57 -30.93
N GLY A 136 -145.00 -9.82 -30.72
CA GLY A 136 -144.13 -10.97 -30.58
C GLY A 136 -143.33 -11.00 -29.27
N GLY A 137 -143.81 -10.32 -28.22
CA GLY A 137 -143.16 -10.24 -26.91
C GLY A 137 -142.11 -9.14 -26.76
N SER A 138 -142.23 -8.03 -27.50
CA SER A 138 -141.21 -6.98 -27.55
C SER A 138 -140.87 -6.37 -26.18
N LYS A 139 -139.56 -6.22 -25.92
CA LYS A 139 -139.01 -5.74 -24.64
C LYS A 139 -139.45 -4.33 -24.24
N GLY A 140 -139.95 -3.53 -25.18
CA GLY A 140 -140.42 -2.16 -24.93
C GLY A 140 -141.76 -2.05 -24.19
N TYR A 141 -142.53 -3.14 -24.10
CA TYR A 141 -143.80 -3.18 -23.36
C TYR A 141 -143.68 -3.83 -21.98
N LEU A 142 -142.50 -4.36 -21.62
CA LEU A 142 -142.27 -4.98 -20.31
C LEU A 142 -142.35 -3.93 -19.20
N LEU A 143 -143.02 -4.30 -18.12
CA LEU A 143 -143.31 -3.43 -16.98
C LEU A 143 -142.10 -3.35 -16.04
N THR A 144 -141.93 -2.20 -15.38
CA THR A 144 -140.82 -1.96 -14.44
C THR A 144 -141.33 -1.39 -13.13
N ASP A 145 -140.77 -1.88 -12.02
CA ASP A 145 -141.00 -1.39 -10.66
C ASP A 145 -142.50 -1.24 -10.35
N LYS A 146 -142.98 -0.04 -10.02
CA LYS A 146 -144.39 0.21 -9.66
C LYS A 146 -145.39 -0.20 -10.73
N ALA A 147 -145.02 -0.13 -12.01
CA ALA A 147 -145.91 -0.55 -13.09
C ALA A 147 -146.06 -2.07 -13.19
N LEU A 148 -145.11 -2.83 -12.62
CA LEU A 148 -145.18 -4.29 -12.48
C LEU A 148 -145.95 -4.67 -11.21
N GLU A 149 -145.67 -3.99 -10.10
CA GLU A 149 -146.39 -4.13 -8.82
C GLU A 149 -147.89 -3.83 -8.97
N GLU A 150 -148.27 -2.74 -9.65
CA GLU A 150 -149.65 -2.41 -10.01
C GLU A 150 -150.31 -3.47 -10.92
N ALA A 151 -149.52 -4.26 -11.66
CA ALA A 151 -150.03 -5.28 -12.58
C ALA A 151 -150.15 -6.68 -11.96
N GLU A 152 -149.33 -6.99 -10.95
CA GLU A 152 -149.43 -8.24 -10.17
C GLU A 152 -150.82 -8.40 -9.53
N ALA A 153 -151.44 -7.31 -9.08
CA ALA A 153 -152.81 -7.29 -8.57
C ALA A 153 -153.87 -7.78 -9.57
N PHE A 154 -153.61 -7.71 -10.88
CA PHE A 154 -154.56 -8.09 -11.94
C PHE A 154 -154.26 -9.42 -12.63
N VAL A 155 -153.20 -10.14 -12.21
CA VAL A 155 -152.78 -11.43 -12.78
C VAL A 155 -153.88 -12.51 -12.75
N GLY A 156 -154.80 -12.44 -11.78
CA GLY A 156 -155.93 -13.36 -11.65
C GLY A 156 -157.12 -13.09 -12.59
N TYR A 157 -157.13 -11.96 -13.32
CA TYR A 157 -158.30 -11.50 -14.10
C TYR A 157 -158.17 -11.76 -15.61
N ASP A 158 -156.96 -11.70 -16.17
CA ASP A 158 -156.69 -11.88 -17.61
C ASP A 158 -155.35 -12.61 -17.83
N GLU A 159 -155.36 -13.70 -18.62
CA GLU A 159 -154.16 -14.52 -18.87
C GLU A 159 -153.06 -13.75 -19.63
N GLY A 160 -153.43 -12.75 -20.44
CA GLY A 160 -152.48 -11.88 -21.10
C GLY A 160 -151.68 -11.04 -20.10
N ILE A 161 -152.36 -10.47 -19.09
CA ILE A 161 -151.70 -9.71 -18.01
C ILE A 161 -150.70 -10.61 -17.27
N ARG A 162 -151.10 -11.84 -16.92
CA ARG A 162 -150.20 -12.84 -16.31
C ARG A 162 -148.90 -13.01 -17.08
N LYS A 163 -148.97 -13.29 -18.38
CA LYS A 163 -147.79 -13.55 -19.22
C LYS A 163 -146.88 -12.32 -19.36
N LEU A 164 -147.48 -11.12 -19.40
CA LEU A 164 -146.72 -9.86 -19.41
C LEU A 164 -145.98 -9.65 -18.08
N VAL A 165 -146.63 -9.91 -16.94
CA VAL A 165 -146.04 -9.81 -15.60
C VAL A 165 -144.89 -10.80 -15.42
N GLU A 166 -145.06 -12.08 -15.78
CA GLU A 166 -144.02 -13.11 -15.70
C GLU A 166 -142.76 -12.73 -16.51
N ALA A 167 -142.94 -12.26 -17.76
CA ALA A 167 -141.84 -11.81 -18.62
C ALA A 167 -141.13 -10.55 -18.08
N SER A 168 -141.85 -9.70 -17.37
CA SER A 168 -141.34 -8.46 -16.77
C SER A 168 -140.55 -8.75 -15.48
N GLN A 169 -141.07 -9.61 -14.59
CA GLN A 169 -140.39 -10.05 -13.37
C GLN A 169 -139.02 -10.69 -13.65
N HIS A 170 -138.92 -11.53 -14.69
CA HIS A 170 -137.66 -12.18 -15.04
C HIS A 170 -136.58 -11.15 -15.38
N ARG A 171 -136.93 -10.12 -16.16
CA ARG A 171 -136.00 -9.04 -16.56
C ARG A 171 -135.51 -8.22 -15.36
N GLN A 172 -136.39 -7.92 -14.40
CA GLN A 172 -136.06 -7.11 -13.24
C GLN A 172 -135.07 -7.86 -12.32
N ARG A 173 -135.26 -9.18 -12.12
CA ARG A 173 -134.34 -10.02 -11.34
C ARG A 173 -132.92 -10.03 -11.90
N ASP A 174 -132.76 -10.20 -13.21
CA ASP A 174 -131.45 -10.19 -13.88
C ASP A 174 -130.71 -8.87 -13.64
N THR A 175 -131.40 -7.72 -13.76
CA THR A 175 -130.80 -6.40 -13.52
C THR A 175 -130.40 -6.17 -12.06
N THR A 176 -131.16 -6.69 -11.10
CA THR A 176 -130.88 -6.53 -9.66
C THR A 176 -129.72 -7.41 -9.18
N GLN A 177 -129.55 -8.61 -9.75
CA GLN A 177 -128.41 -9.47 -9.42
C GLN A 177 -127.08 -8.88 -9.91
N LEU A 178 -127.06 -8.26 -11.10
CA LEU A 178 -125.87 -7.63 -11.66
C LEU A 178 -125.39 -6.43 -10.83
N THR A 179 -126.29 -5.58 -10.32
CA THR A 179 -125.90 -4.42 -9.50
C THR A 179 -125.40 -4.82 -8.12
N LEU A 180 -126.03 -5.80 -7.47
CA LEU A 180 -125.55 -6.36 -6.19
C LEU A 180 -124.17 -7.02 -6.33
N GLY A 181 -123.92 -7.76 -7.40
CA GLY A 181 -122.60 -8.36 -7.68
C GLY A 181 -121.49 -7.31 -7.82
N PHE A 182 -121.76 -6.20 -8.51
CA PHE A 182 -120.80 -5.10 -8.68
C PHE A 182 -120.44 -4.42 -7.35
N LEU A 183 -121.44 -4.23 -6.48
CA LEU A 183 -121.25 -3.53 -5.21
C LEU A 183 -120.45 -4.38 -4.20
N ALA A 184 -120.64 -5.71 -4.21
CA ALA A 184 -119.84 -6.63 -3.41
C ALA A 184 -118.34 -6.60 -3.77
N ILE A 185 -118.01 -6.52 -5.07
CA ILE A 185 -116.61 -6.45 -5.54
C ILE A 185 -115.91 -5.18 -5.00
N ILE A 186 -116.60 -4.04 -4.99
CA ILE A 186 -116.05 -2.77 -4.49
C ILE A 186 -115.69 -2.87 -3.00
N VAL A 187 -116.53 -3.51 -2.18
CA VAL A 187 -116.27 -3.71 -0.74
C VAL A 187 -115.02 -4.58 -0.51
N VAL A 188 -114.84 -5.65 -1.28
CA VAL A 188 -113.65 -6.52 -1.19
C VAL A 188 -112.38 -5.76 -1.56
N ILE A 189 -112.41 -4.91 -2.60
CA ILE A 189 -111.27 -4.07 -3.00
C ILE A 189 -110.90 -3.07 -1.88
N LEU A 190 -111.89 -2.40 -1.28
CA LEU A 190 -111.66 -1.44 -0.20
C LEU A 190 -111.06 -2.10 1.06
N LEU A 191 -111.53 -3.30 1.42
CA LEU A 191 -110.96 -4.06 2.54
C LEU A 191 -109.52 -4.51 2.24
N GLY A 192 -109.22 -4.92 1.00
CA GLY A 192 -107.87 -5.28 0.56
C GLY A 192 -106.88 -4.09 0.64
N LEU A 193 -107.30 -2.91 0.19
CA LEU A 193 -106.50 -1.68 0.29
C LEU A 193 -106.23 -1.27 1.75
N LEU A 194 -107.23 -1.38 2.62
CA LEU A 194 -107.10 -1.03 4.03
C LEU A 194 -106.19 -2.02 4.79
N ALA A 195 -106.28 -3.32 4.49
CA ALA A 195 -105.37 -4.34 4.99
C ALA A 195 -103.91 -4.11 4.50
N PHE A 196 -103.72 -3.73 3.24
CA PHE A 196 -102.39 -3.40 2.69
C PHE A 196 -101.78 -2.17 3.36
N ALA A 197 -102.55 -1.10 3.58
CA ALA A 197 -102.11 0.09 4.30
C ALA A 197 -101.71 -0.23 5.76
N TRP A 198 -102.48 -1.09 6.45
CA TRP A 198 -102.17 -1.55 7.80
C TRP A 198 -100.88 -2.40 7.85
N TRP A 199 -100.68 -3.27 6.86
CA TRP A 199 -99.45 -4.06 6.72
C TRP A 199 -98.20 -3.18 6.50
N GLN A 200 -98.29 -2.18 5.61
CA GLN A 200 -97.22 -1.19 5.39
C GLN A 200 -96.84 -0.45 6.68
N TYR A 201 -97.83 -0.05 7.49
CA TYR A 201 -97.60 0.63 8.77
C TYR A 201 -96.90 -0.28 9.81
N LEU A 202 -97.29 -1.55 9.88
CA LEU A 202 -96.62 -2.54 10.75
C LEU A 202 -95.17 -2.81 10.33
N GLU A 203 -94.88 -2.86 9.04
CA GLU A 203 -93.52 -3.13 8.57
C GLU A 203 -92.60 -1.90 8.70
N ALA A 204 -93.11 -0.69 8.48
CA ALA A 204 -92.39 0.56 8.72
C ALA A 204 -92.05 0.78 10.21
N SER A 205 -92.93 0.37 11.13
CA SER A 205 -92.65 0.48 12.56
C SER A 205 -91.64 -0.57 13.06
N ARG A 206 -91.61 -1.77 12.45
CA ARG A 206 -90.58 -2.79 12.72
C ARG A 206 -89.19 -2.36 12.26
N SER A 207 -89.08 -1.82 11.04
CA SER A 207 -87.78 -1.41 10.49
C SER A 207 -87.17 -0.23 11.26
N ALA A 208 -87.99 0.70 11.77
CA ALA A 208 -87.55 1.80 12.62
C ALA A 208 -86.94 1.34 13.95
N GLU A 209 -87.49 0.29 14.57
CA GLU A 209 -86.98 -0.22 15.86
C GLU A 209 -85.72 -1.08 15.68
N LEU A 210 -85.66 -1.90 14.63
CA LEU A 210 -84.44 -2.63 14.25
C LEU A 210 -83.27 -1.67 13.95
N ALA A 211 -83.53 -0.57 13.24
CA ALA A 211 -82.52 0.45 12.94
C ALA A 211 -81.97 1.13 14.21
N ARG A 212 -82.81 1.37 15.23
CA ARG A 212 -82.38 1.90 16.53
C ARG A 212 -81.48 0.92 17.27
N GLN A 213 -81.85 -0.37 17.30
CA GLN A 213 -81.06 -1.41 17.96
C GLN A 213 -79.68 -1.54 17.28
N SER A 214 -79.62 -1.63 15.95
CA SER A 214 -78.34 -1.68 15.23
C SER A 214 -77.46 -0.45 15.47
N ALA A 215 -78.03 0.75 15.62
CA ALA A 215 -77.27 1.96 15.90
C ALA A 215 -76.69 1.99 17.33
N ILE A 216 -77.41 1.42 18.30
CA ILE A 216 -76.94 1.27 19.69
C ILE A 216 -75.83 0.21 19.76
N ASP A 217 -76.00 -0.92 19.08
CA ASP A 217 -74.99 -1.99 19.00
C ASP A 217 -73.71 -1.49 18.31
N GLU A 218 -73.83 -0.75 17.19
CA GLU A 218 -72.68 -0.17 16.48
C GLU A 218 -71.95 0.88 17.34
N ALA A 219 -72.68 1.76 18.03
CA ALA A 219 -72.08 2.72 18.96
C ALA A 219 -71.34 2.01 20.11
N THR A 220 -71.93 0.94 20.66
CA THR A 220 -71.33 0.12 21.73
C THR A 220 -70.06 -0.58 21.24
N GLN A 221 -70.08 -1.14 20.03
CA GLN A 221 -68.90 -1.76 19.41
C GLN A 221 -67.79 -0.76 19.12
N ARG A 222 -68.11 0.47 18.67
CA ARG A 222 -67.13 1.54 18.46
C ARG A 222 -66.40 1.92 19.76
N VAL A 223 -67.13 2.10 20.87
CA VAL A 223 -66.52 2.39 22.19
C VAL A 223 -65.62 1.23 22.67
N ALA A 224 -66.05 -0.02 22.47
CA ALA A 224 -65.24 -1.19 22.82
C ALA A 224 -63.98 -1.33 21.93
N ALA A 225 -64.08 -0.98 20.64
CA ALA A 225 -62.95 -0.95 19.71
C ALA A 225 -61.95 0.17 20.05
N GLU A 226 -62.42 1.34 20.46
CA GLU A 226 -61.56 2.44 20.90
C GLU A 226 -60.83 2.11 22.21
N ALA A 227 -61.51 1.50 23.18
CA ALA A 227 -60.90 1.06 24.44
C ALA A 227 -59.81 0.00 24.21
N SER A 228 -60.11 -1.05 23.44
CA SER A 228 -59.15 -2.10 23.12
C SER A 228 -57.99 -1.61 22.23
N ALA A 229 -58.24 -0.64 21.33
CA ALA A 229 -57.18 0.02 20.58
C ALA A 229 -56.28 0.90 21.47
N ALA A 230 -56.81 1.53 22.53
CA ALA A 230 -56.02 2.28 23.50
C ALA A 230 -55.13 1.35 24.35
N GLU A 231 -55.68 0.24 24.84
CA GLU A 231 -54.93 -0.78 25.59
C GLU A 231 -53.83 -1.44 24.73
N ALA A 232 -54.15 -1.77 23.47
CA ALA A 232 -53.17 -2.31 22.52
C ALA A 232 -52.03 -1.32 22.22
N ARG A 233 -52.31 0.00 22.16
CA ARG A 233 -51.27 1.04 22.03
C ARG A 233 -50.39 1.10 23.27
N GLN A 234 -50.95 1.11 24.48
CA GLN A 234 -50.17 1.10 25.72
C GLN A 234 -49.26 -0.13 25.83
N LEU A 235 -49.76 -1.32 25.43
CA LEU A 235 -48.96 -2.54 25.39
C LEU A 235 -47.84 -2.44 24.34
N ALA A 236 -48.13 -1.91 23.16
CA ALA A 236 -47.15 -1.74 22.08
C ALA A 236 -46.04 -0.72 22.46
N ASP A 237 -46.39 0.38 23.12
CA ASP A 237 -45.43 1.38 23.60
C ASP A 237 -44.59 0.84 24.75
N GLY A 238 -45.18 0.07 25.69
CA GLY A 238 -44.43 -0.65 26.72
C GLY A 238 -43.42 -1.64 26.14
N LEU A 239 -43.83 -2.44 25.14
CA LEU A 239 -42.95 -3.36 24.43
C LEU A 239 -41.88 -2.63 23.59
N ARG A 240 -42.21 -1.47 23.00
CA ARG A 240 -41.26 -0.61 22.29
C ARG A 240 -40.19 -0.07 23.23
N LEU A 241 -40.57 0.43 24.40
CA LEU A 241 -39.64 0.91 25.42
C LEU A 241 -38.76 -0.22 25.96
N GLN A 242 -39.31 -1.42 26.19
CA GLN A 242 -38.52 -2.60 26.56
C GLN A 242 -37.51 -3.00 25.47
N ARG A 243 -37.89 -2.96 24.18
CA ARG A 243 -36.94 -3.24 23.08
C ARG A 243 -35.81 -2.23 23.03
N VAL A 244 -36.11 -0.93 23.08
CA VAL A 244 -35.08 0.13 23.09
C VAL A 244 -34.16 0.01 24.31
N ALA A 245 -34.69 -0.31 25.49
CA ALA A 245 -33.89 -0.54 26.69
C ALA A 245 -33.00 -1.80 26.56
N ALA A 246 -33.51 -2.89 25.98
CA ALA A 246 -32.74 -4.12 25.74
C ALA A 246 -31.66 -3.94 24.67
N GLU A 247 -31.94 -3.15 23.62
CA GLU A 247 -30.98 -2.75 22.60
C GLU A 247 -29.86 -1.88 23.22
N GLN A 248 -30.22 -0.86 24.01
CA GLN A 248 -29.25 -0.03 24.73
C GLN A 248 -28.42 -0.84 25.75
N ALA A 249 -29.00 -1.83 26.42
CA ALA A 249 -28.25 -2.73 27.31
C ALA A 249 -27.20 -3.54 26.54
N ARG A 250 -27.62 -4.19 25.44
CA ARG A 250 -26.72 -4.94 24.54
C ARG A 250 -25.60 -4.06 23.99
N ASP A 251 -25.92 -2.84 23.57
CA ASP A 251 -24.95 -1.92 22.99
C ASP A 251 -23.91 -1.45 24.04
N ASN A 252 -24.35 -1.21 25.28
CA ASN A 252 -23.45 -0.88 26.39
C ASN A 252 -22.56 -2.06 26.80
N ASP A 253 -23.09 -3.27 26.86
CA ASP A 253 -22.30 -4.46 27.20
C ASP A 253 -21.36 -4.88 26.06
N ALA A 254 -21.74 -4.66 24.80
CA ALA A 254 -20.83 -4.78 23.65
C ALA A 254 -19.67 -3.76 23.74
N ARG A 255 -19.96 -2.48 24.06
CA ARG A 255 -18.93 -1.44 24.26
C ARG A 255 -18.00 -1.76 25.45
N ARG A 256 -18.53 -2.32 26.55
CA ARG A 256 -17.74 -2.77 27.71
C ARG A 256 -16.85 -3.95 27.36
N SER A 257 -17.42 -4.97 26.72
CA SER A 257 -16.70 -6.17 26.30
C SER A 257 -15.60 -5.83 25.29
N GLY A 258 -15.90 -4.98 24.31
CA GLY A 258 -14.93 -4.48 23.34
C GLY A 258 -13.76 -3.72 23.97
N ARG A 259 -14.02 -2.88 25.00
CA ARG A 259 -12.94 -2.23 25.78
C ARG A 259 -12.09 -3.22 26.57
N LEU A 260 -12.71 -4.23 27.19
CA LEU A 260 -11.97 -5.26 27.92
C LEU A 260 -11.11 -6.11 26.98
N VAL A 261 -11.64 -6.50 25.82
CA VAL A 261 -10.89 -7.22 24.77
C VAL A 261 -9.75 -6.36 24.22
N ALA A 262 -9.97 -5.05 23.97
CA ALA A 262 -8.91 -4.14 23.54
C ALA A 262 -7.78 -4.04 24.59
N LEU A 263 -8.10 -3.75 25.85
CA LEU A 263 -7.11 -3.66 26.93
C LEU A 263 -6.35 -4.98 27.16
N LEU A 264 -7.01 -6.13 27.00
CA LEU A 264 -6.36 -7.43 27.04
C LEU A 264 -5.46 -7.67 25.82
N THR A 265 -5.89 -7.25 24.62
CA THR A 265 -5.10 -7.34 23.39
C THR A 265 -3.86 -6.49 23.49
N ASP A 266 -3.97 -5.24 23.95
CA ASP A 266 -2.83 -4.32 24.14
C ASP A 266 -1.82 -4.88 25.15
N ALA A 267 -2.29 -5.42 26.29
CA ALA A 267 -1.43 -6.05 27.29
C ALA A 267 -0.77 -7.36 26.80
N ILE A 268 -1.39 -8.10 25.87
CA ILE A 268 -0.78 -9.26 25.22
C ILE A 268 0.22 -8.80 24.15
N VAL A 269 -0.11 -7.77 23.36
CA VAL A 269 0.79 -7.15 22.36
C VAL A 269 2.07 -6.63 23.01
N GLU A 270 1.98 -5.96 24.16
CA GLU A 270 3.13 -5.53 24.96
C GLU A 270 4.02 -6.72 25.35
N LYS A 271 3.42 -7.76 25.95
CA LYS A 271 4.14 -8.96 26.42
C LYS A 271 4.77 -9.78 25.29
N VAL A 272 4.11 -9.86 24.14
CA VAL A 272 4.63 -10.53 22.94
C VAL A 272 5.75 -9.70 22.30
N SER A 273 5.57 -8.39 22.19
CA SER A 273 6.57 -7.48 21.61
C SER A 273 7.83 -7.34 22.47
N THR A 274 7.74 -7.60 23.77
CA THR A 274 8.89 -7.64 24.70
C THR A 274 9.48 -9.04 24.90
N GLY A 275 8.89 -10.08 24.30
CA GLY A 275 9.31 -11.48 24.49
C GLY A 275 8.93 -12.08 25.86
N ALA A 276 8.22 -11.35 26.71
CA ALA A 276 7.72 -11.81 28.00
C ALA A 276 6.56 -12.84 27.91
N LEU A 277 6.00 -13.04 26.71
CA LEU A 277 5.04 -14.11 26.40
C LEU A 277 5.38 -14.72 25.03
N PRO A 278 5.60 -16.05 24.91
CA PRO A 278 5.85 -16.68 23.62
C PRO A 278 4.61 -16.70 22.75
N LEU A 279 4.76 -16.29 21.49
CA LEU A 279 3.66 -16.17 20.52
C LEU A 279 2.93 -17.50 20.26
N ASP A 280 3.64 -18.63 20.37
CA ASP A 280 3.12 -19.98 20.12
C ASP A 280 2.28 -20.53 21.29
N GLY A 281 2.26 -19.83 22.43
CA GLY A 281 1.35 -20.10 23.55
C GLY A 281 -0.04 -19.49 23.39
N LEU A 282 -0.33 -18.83 22.27
CA LEU A 282 -1.62 -18.18 21.99
C LEU A 282 -2.51 -19.06 21.10
N THR A 283 -3.84 -18.95 21.27
CA THR A 283 -4.78 -19.58 20.33
C THR A 283 -4.71 -18.90 18.95
N PRO A 284 -5.10 -19.56 17.85
CA PRO A 284 -4.98 -18.99 16.49
C PRO A 284 -5.68 -17.63 16.33
N GLU A 285 -6.84 -17.43 16.96
CA GLU A 285 -7.62 -16.20 16.90
C GLU A 285 -6.86 -15.05 17.60
N VAL A 286 -6.40 -15.29 18.84
CA VAL A 286 -5.64 -14.31 19.62
C VAL A 286 -4.29 -14.02 18.94
N ARG A 287 -3.58 -15.04 18.46
CA ARG A 287 -2.33 -14.91 17.70
C ARG A 287 -2.51 -14.02 16.47
N SER A 288 -3.58 -14.26 15.69
CA SER A 288 -3.86 -13.44 14.49
C SER A 288 -4.23 -11.99 14.81
N THR A 289 -4.96 -11.76 15.91
CA THR A 289 -5.35 -10.42 16.39
C THR A 289 -4.15 -9.63 16.90
N VAL A 290 -3.30 -10.27 17.72
CA VAL A 290 -2.07 -9.69 18.27
C VAL A 290 -1.10 -9.31 17.14
N LEU A 291 -0.92 -10.17 16.15
CA LEU A 291 -0.07 -9.87 15.00
C LEU A 291 -0.62 -8.69 14.17
N ALA A 292 -1.93 -8.60 13.96
CA ALA A 292 -2.54 -7.44 13.28
C ALA A 292 -2.38 -6.11 14.05
N SER A 293 -2.44 -6.14 15.39
CA SER A 293 -2.12 -4.97 16.22
C SER A 293 -0.64 -4.59 16.12
N ILE A 294 0.28 -5.56 16.07
CA ILE A 294 1.72 -5.33 15.88
C ILE A 294 2.02 -4.78 14.47
N GLU A 295 1.38 -5.30 13.42
CA GLU A 295 1.41 -4.76 12.05
C GLU A 295 0.98 -3.28 12.04
N THR A 296 -0.10 -2.96 12.75
CA THR A 296 -0.61 -1.58 12.90
C THR A 296 0.35 -0.68 13.67
N SER A 297 0.99 -1.18 14.74
CA SER A 297 2.00 -0.44 15.51
C SER A 297 3.30 -0.19 14.71
N LEU A 298 3.74 -1.14 13.89
CA LEU A 298 4.85 -0.97 12.96
C LEU A 298 4.54 0.09 11.89
N ALA A 299 3.35 0.04 11.28
CA ALA A 299 2.91 1.04 10.29
C ALA A 299 2.83 2.46 10.89
N ASN A 300 2.36 2.58 12.14
CA ASN A 300 2.33 3.84 12.89
C ASN A 300 3.68 4.25 13.49
N ARG A 301 4.75 3.45 13.27
CA ARG A 301 6.12 3.66 13.79
C ARG A 301 6.20 3.80 15.31
N THR A 302 5.26 3.21 16.07
CA THR A 302 5.31 3.21 17.55
C THR A 302 6.25 2.16 18.11
N ILE A 303 6.60 1.15 17.30
CA ILE A 303 7.60 0.11 17.56
C ILE A 303 8.46 -0.07 16.31
N THR A 304 9.69 -0.58 16.45
CA THR A 304 10.56 -0.91 15.32
C THR A 304 10.63 -2.42 15.11
N LYS A 305 10.76 -2.87 13.85
CA LYS A 305 10.83 -4.31 13.54
C LYS A 305 12.00 -5.00 14.28
N SER A 306 13.13 -4.30 14.40
CA SER A 306 14.33 -4.79 15.07
C SER A 306 14.23 -4.91 16.59
N SER A 307 13.20 -4.34 17.25
CA SER A 307 12.97 -4.54 18.68
C SER A 307 12.08 -5.75 19.01
N LEU A 308 11.56 -6.45 17.99
CA LEU A 308 10.65 -7.59 18.17
C LEU A 308 11.42 -8.92 18.29
N PRO A 309 10.95 -9.88 19.12
CA PRO A 309 11.53 -11.22 19.18
C PRO A 309 11.48 -11.94 17.82
N ALA A 310 12.48 -12.75 17.51
CA ALA A 310 12.63 -13.40 16.20
C ALA A 310 11.37 -14.18 15.76
N GLY A 311 10.76 -14.98 16.64
CA GLY A 311 9.52 -15.72 16.34
C GLY A 311 8.31 -14.82 16.02
N VAL A 312 8.29 -13.59 16.54
CA VAL A 312 7.26 -12.58 16.17
C VAL A 312 7.58 -12.00 14.79
N GLN A 313 8.85 -11.70 14.49
CA GLN A 313 9.26 -11.25 13.17
C GLN A 313 8.96 -12.28 12.06
N VAL A 314 9.14 -13.58 12.34
CA VAL A 314 8.77 -14.67 11.43
C VAL A 314 7.26 -14.73 11.21
N ALA A 315 6.45 -14.77 12.28
CA ALA A 315 4.99 -14.87 12.14
C ALA A 315 4.34 -13.65 11.46
N LEU A 316 4.94 -12.46 11.57
CA LEU A 316 4.54 -11.27 10.79
C LEU A 316 4.88 -11.42 9.29
N TYR A 317 6.03 -12.01 8.97
CA TYR A 317 6.48 -12.23 7.59
C TYR A 317 5.66 -13.29 6.85
N ASP A 318 5.23 -14.34 7.56
CA ASP A 318 4.35 -15.38 7.05
C ASP A 318 2.97 -14.84 6.68
N ARG A 319 2.44 -13.91 7.49
CA ARG A 319 1.13 -13.25 7.28
C ARG A 319 1.11 -12.27 6.11
N GLN A 320 2.24 -11.72 5.70
CA GLN A 320 2.30 -10.80 4.56
C GLN A 320 1.85 -11.52 3.27
N PRO A 321 1.06 -10.86 2.39
CA PRO A 321 0.59 -11.45 1.13
C PRO A 321 1.76 -11.95 0.28
N ASP A 322 1.53 -12.97 -0.55
CA ASP A 322 2.61 -13.49 -1.39
C ASP A 322 2.97 -12.47 -2.48
N VAL A 323 4.17 -11.91 -2.40
CA VAL A 323 4.64 -10.85 -3.30
C VAL A 323 5.01 -11.40 -4.68
N LEU A 324 5.38 -12.67 -4.81
CA LEU A 324 5.67 -13.27 -6.11
C LEU A 324 4.38 -13.65 -6.85
N ALA A 325 3.35 -14.10 -6.13
CA ALA A 325 2.01 -14.28 -6.69
C ALA A 325 1.35 -12.93 -7.03
N GLU A 326 1.47 -11.91 -6.17
CA GLU A 326 0.95 -10.55 -6.43
C GLU A 326 1.62 -9.90 -7.65
N LEU A 327 2.91 -10.15 -7.86
CA LEU A 327 3.68 -9.62 -8.99
C LEU A 327 3.66 -10.52 -10.23
N ALA A 328 3.02 -11.68 -10.20
CA ALA A 328 2.94 -12.60 -11.34
C ALA A 328 2.25 -11.94 -12.54
N GLY A 329 2.90 -11.95 -13.70
CA GLY A 329 2.42 -11.26 -14.91
C GLY A 329 2.55 -9.72 -14.88
N SER A 330 3.08 -9.13 -13.81
CA SER A 330 3.43 -7.70 -13.78
C SER A 330 4.75 -7.44 -14.51
N SER A 331 4.92 -6.23 -15.03
CA SER A 331 6.19 -5.75 -15.61
C SER A 331 7.31 -5.55 -14.59
N LEU A 332 7.07 -5.82 -13.30
CA LEU A 332 8.09 -5.75 -12.24
C LEU A 332 8.91 -7.04 -12.16
N LEU A 333 8.36 -8.17 -12.59
CA LEU A 333 9.13 -9.40 -12.81
C LEU A 333 9.61 -9.43 -14.26
N ASN A 334 10.48 -8.47 -14.61
CA ASN A 334 11.00 -8.27 -15.96
C ASN A 334 11.99 -9.35 -16.42
N GLY A 335 12.53 -10.16 -15.49
CA GLY A 335 13.48 -11.20 -15.80
C GLY A 335 14.87 -10.68 -16.18
N TYR A 336 15.60 -11.51 -16.91
CA TYR A 336 16.88 -11.18 -17.53
C TYR A 336 16.71 -10.53 -18.91
N ASP A 337 17.07 -9.25 -19.03
CA ASP A 337 17.22 -8.53 -20.29
C ASP A 337 18.55 -8.94 -20.96
N GLN A 338 18.42 -9.66 -22.08
CA GLN A 338 19.54 -10.12 -22.91
C GLN A 338 20.30 -8.99 -23.60
N SER A 339 19.70 -7.80 -23.73
CA SER A 339 20.22 -6.67 -24.51
C SER A 339 20.92 -5.58 -23.68
N ILE A 340 20.95 -5.72 -22.35
CA ILE A 340 21.26 -4.61 -21.43
C ILE A 340 22.63 -3.94 -21.65
N ILE A 341 23.64 -4.68 -22.15
CA ILE A 341 25.00 -4.17 -22.41
C ILE A 341 25.25 -3.76 -23.89
N GLY A 342 24.19 -3.64 -24.69
CA GLY A 342 24.24 -3.25 -26.11
C GLY A 342 24.62 -4.37 -27.09
N VAL A 343 25.18 -5.47 -26.59
CA VAL A 343 25.39 -6.72 -27.34
C VAL A 343 24.40 -7.77 -26.82
N PRO A 344 23.56 -8.41 -27.67
CA PRO A 344 22.64 -9.45 -27.22
C PRO A 344 23.37 -10.68 -26.68
N LEU A 345 23.17 -10.97 -25.40
CA LEU A 345 23.64 -12.17 -24.72
C LEU A 345 22.43 -13.01 -24.28
N PRO A 346 22.14 -14.16 -24.91
CA PRO A 346 21.09 -15.06 -24.44
C PRO A 346 21.42 -15.60 -23.04
N VAL A 347 20.44 -16.25 -22.39
CA VAL A 347 20.75 -17.11 -21.25
C VAL A 347 21.66 -18.27 -21.69
N PRO A 348 22.55 -18.79 -20.83
CA PRO A 348 23.37 -19.96 -21.15
C PRO A 348 22.49 -21.14 -21.55
N ALA A 349 22.82 -21.79 -22.66
CA ALA A 349 22.04 -22.92 -23.17
C ALA A 349 22.50 -24.25 -22.56
N GLU A 350 21.58 -25.20 -22.44
CA GLU A 350 21.72 -26.46 -21.71
C GLU A 350 21.69 -27.73 -22.61
N PRO A 351 22.52 -27.82 -23.67
CA PRO A 351 22.37 -28.79 -24.76
C PRO A 351 22.28 -30.25 -24.28
N GLY A 352 21.07 -30.81 -24.33
CA GLY A 352 20.78 -32.20 -23.98
C GLY A 352 20.61 -32.48 -22.49
N ARG A 353 20.61 -31.48 -21.60
CA ARG A 353 20.32 -31.69 -20.17
C ARG A 353 18.85 -32.09 -19.97
N VAL A 354 18.61 -33.08 -19.13
CA VAL A 354 17.28 -33.61 -18.78
C VAL A 354 17.03 -33.35 -17.29
N GLY A 355 15.76 -33.15 -16.90
CA GLY A 355 15.40 -32.92 -15.49
C GLY A 355 15.39 -31.45 -15.07
N LEU A 356 15.37 -30.50 -16.01
CA LEU A 356 15.13 -29.09 -15.73
C LEU A 356 13.64 -28.81 -15.55
N TYR A 357 13.32 -27.92 -14.60
CA TYR A 357 11.96 -27.42 -14.40
C TYR A 357 11.47 -26.67 -15.65
N GLU A 358 10.20 -26.88 -16.02
CA GLU A 358 9.58 -26.34 -17.25
C GLU A 358 10.49 -26.43 -18.49
N ALA A 359 11.23 -27.54 -18.62
CA ALA A 359 12.17 -27.82 -19.70
C ALA A 359 13.25 -26.73 -19.93
N GLY A 360 13.69 -26.06 -18.87
CA GLY A 360 14.72 -25.01 -18.91
C GLY A 360 14.19 -23.58 -18.97
N THR A 361 12.86 -23.39 -19.04
CA THR A 361 12.22 -22.07 -19.18
C THR A 361 12.68 -21.10 -18.06
N PRO A 362 13.36 -19.97 -18.38
CA PRO A 362 13.89 -19.07 -17.35
C PRO A 362 12.78 -18.33 -16.59
N ILE A 363 12.66 -18.63 -15.30
CA ILE A 363 11.65 -18.04 -14.41
C ILE A 363 12.03 -16.58 -14.11
N PRO A 364 11.17 -15.59 -14.40
CA PRO A 364 11.52 -14.18 -14.21
C PRO A 364 11.29 -13.68 -12.78
N TYR A 365 12.20 -12.80 -12.36
CA TYR A 365 12.18 -12.02 -11.12
C TYR A 365 12.51 -10.54 -11.45
N VAL A 366 12.79 -9.69 -10.45
CA VAL A 366 13.16 -8.29 -10.66
C VAL A 366 14.62 -8.21 -11.13
N ASN A 367 14.88 -7.87 -12.39
CA ASN A 367 16.21 -7.75 -13.02
C ASN A 367 17.09 -9.03 -13.03
N TYR A 368 16.49 -10.22 -12.87
CA TYR A 368 17.16 -11.51 -13.10
C TYR A 368 16.15 -12.60 -13.45
N SER A 369 16.63 -13.66 -14.09
CA SER A 369 15.91 -14.93 -14.28
C SER A 369 16.70 -16.09 -13.68
N LEU A 370 15.99 -17.17 -13.31
CA LEU A 370 16.57 -18.43 -12.84
C LEU A 370 16.18 -19.59 -13.75
N VAL A 371 17.11 -20.51 -14.01
CA VAL A 371 16.81 -21.84 -14.57
C VAL A 371 17.04 -22.87 -13.48
N LEU A 372 16.07 -23.76 -13.23
CA LEU A 372 16.09 -24.69 -12.09
C LEU A 372 16.33 -26.13 -12.53
N ASP A 373 17.24 -26.81 -11.84
CA ASP A 373 17.42 -28.25 -11.93
C ASP A 373 16.45 -28.93 -10.93
N GLN A 374 15.44 -29.62 -11.45
CA GLN A 374 14.35 -30.17 -10.64
C GLN A 374 14.82 -31.37 -9.81
N GLN A 375 15.83 -32.13 -10.26
CA GLN A 375 16.37 -33.25 -9.49
C GLN A 375 17.22 -32.75 -8.33
N ARG A 376 18.04 -31.72 -8.56
CA ARG A 376 18.87 -31.08 -7.53
C ARG A 376 18.07 -30.11 -6.64
N ARG A 377 16.84 -29.76 -7.03
CA ARG A 377 15.92 -28.83 -6.35
C ARG A 377 16.53 -27.44 -6.10
N ILE A 378 17.41 -26.99 -6.99
CA ILE A 378 18.10 -25.69 -6.91
C ILE A 378 18.27 -25.07 -8.29
N ALA A 379 18.58 -23.77 -8.34
CA ALA A 379 18.96 -23.12 -9.58
C ALA A 379 20.22 -23.75 -10.20
N LEU A 380 20.13 -24.14 -11.46
CA LEU A 380 21.26 -24.49 -12.33
C LEU A 380 22.12 -23.25 -12.57
N PHE A 381 21.47 -22.11 -12.84
CA PHE A 381 22.09 -20.79 -12.86
C PHE A 381 21.06 -19.67 -12.63
N ALA A 382 21.59 -18.51 -12.24
CA ALA A 382 20.94 -17.21 -12.34
C ALA A 382 21.55 -16.42 -13.52
N ALA A 383 20.69 -15.75 -14.29
CA ALA A 383 21.07 -14.76 -15.29
C ALA A 383 20.62 -13.38 -14.79
N ILE A 384 21.57 -12.50 -14.51
CA ILE A 384 21.37 -11.31 -13.69
C ILE A 384 21.77 -10.06 -14.48
N ASN A 385 20.96 -9.01 -14.37
CA ASN A 385 21.30 -7.68 -14.86
C ASN A 385 21.69 -6.77 -13.71
N LEU A 386 22.90 -6.22 -13.74
CA LEU A 386 23.38 -5.17 -12.85
C LEU A 386 23.49 -3.85 -13.62
N ASN A 387 22.81 -2.80 -13.14
CA ASN A 387 23.03 -1.42 -13.58
C ASN A 387 23.53 -0.59 -12.40
N ARG A 388 24.84 -0.28 -12.38
CA ARG A 388 25.52 0.46 -11.31
C ARG A 388 25.03 1.90 -11.13
N GLU A 389 24.69 2.59 -12.23
CA GLU A 389 24.27 3.99 -12.20
C GLU A 389 22.84 4.20 -11.66
N ARG A 390 22.00 3.16 -11.73
CA ARG A 390 20.59 3.22 -11.31
C ARG A 390 20.29 2.47 -10.01
N ARG A 391 21.33 2.02 -9.29
CA ARG A 391 21.18 1.32 -8.00
C ARG A 391 20.59 2.23 -6.93
N VAL A 392 19.64 1.69 -6.18
CA VAL A 392 19.16 2.27 -4.93
C VAL A 392 19.75 1.48 -3.76
N ALA A 393 20.42 2.18 -2.85
CA ALA A 393 20.88 1.62 -1.58
C ALA A 393 19.69 1.57 -0.60
N LEU A 394 19.06 0.39 -0.51
CA LEU A 394 17.95 0.12 0.41
C LEU A 394 18.49 -0.52 1.71
N PRO A 395 17.92 -0.29 2.90
CA PRO A 395 18.25 -1.08 4.08
C PRO A 395 17.77 -2.53 3.88
N GLY A 396 18.61 -3.52 4.17
CA GLY A 396 18.24 -4.94 4.09
C GLY A 396 17.54 -5.41 5.35
N ALA A 397 16.46 -6.18 5.22
CA ALA A 397 15.80 -6.80 6.35
C ALA A 397 16.28 -8.26 6.53
N ASP A 398 16.68 -8.61 7.76
CA ASP A 398 16.79 -10.02 8.14
C ASP A 398 15.39 -10.65 8.13
N LEU A 399 15.24 -11.74 7.38
CA LEU A 399 13.98 -12.37 7.03
C LEU A 399 14.20 -13.88 6.81
N PRO A 400 13.26 -14.71 7.29
CA PRO A 400 13.39 -16.17 7.19
C PRO A 400 13.26 -16.63 5.73
N PHE A 401 13.59 -17.90 5.50
CA PHE A 401 13.42 -18.55 4.22
C PHE A 401 11.94 -18.56 3.78
N LYS A 402 11.69 -18.44 2.47
CA LYS A 402 10.36 -18.60 1.89
C LYS A 402 10.43 -19.27 0.52
N LEU A 403 9.50 -20.20 0.27
CA LEU A 403 9.31 -20.83 -1.02
C LEU A 403 8.67 -19.84 -2.01
N ASP A 404 9.04 -19.93 -3.29
CA ASP A 404 8.29 -19.28 -4.38
C ASP A 404 7.01 -20.09 -4.63
N SER A 405 5.83 -19.49 -4.42
CA SER A 405 4.54 -20.15 -4.61
C SER A 405 4.18 -20.43 -6.07
N ARG A 406 4.92 -19.86 -7.03
CA ARG A 406 4.77 -20.14 -8.46
C ARG A 406 5.42 -21.47 -8.88
N VAL A 407 6.25 -22.05 -8.01
CA VAL A 407 7.10 -23.21 -8.30
C VAL A 407 6.77 -24.35 -7.31
N PRO A 408 6.63 -25.61 -7.73
CA PRO A 408 6.42 -26.72 -6.80
C PRO A 408 7.59 -26.88 -5.81
N ILE A 409 7.31 -27.38 -4.60
CA ILE A 409 8.32 -27.57 -3.56
C ILE A 409 9.39 -28.60 -3.98
N GLU A 410 9.01 -29.52 -4.86
CA GLU A 410 9.84 -30.54 -5.51
C GLU A 410 10.77 -29.99 -6.61
N ALA A 411 10.79 -28.67 -6.85
CA ALA A 411 11.69 -28.02 -7.82
C ALA A 411 12.55 -26.89 -7.21
N GLN A 412 12.47 -26.66 -5.91
CA GLN A 412 13.19 -25.58 -5.21
C GLN A 412 13.71 -26.01 -3.83
N SER A 413 14.59 -25.19 -3.24
CA SER A 413 15.31 -25.56 -2.01
C SER A 413 14.38 -25.93 -0.86
N ASP A 414 14.84 -26.88 -0.04
CA ASP A 414 14.16 -27.26 1.19
C ASP A 414 14.70 -26.45 2.36
N ASP A 415 13.84 -25.77 3.13
CA ASP A 415 14.27 -25.01 4.31
C ASP A 415 14.98 -25.93 5.33
N ARG A 416 14.56 -27.20 5.41
CA ARG A 416 15.09 -28.23 6.32
C ARG A 416 16.55 -28.60 6.05
N TRP A 417 17.14 -28.18 4.93
CA TRP A 417 18.57 -28.33 4.67
C TRP A 417 19.43 -27.36 5.48
N PHE A 418 18.86 -26.21 5.87
CA PHE A 418 19.57 -25.13 6.54
C PHE A 418 19.31 -25.17 8.05
N GLY A 419 20.33 -24.85 8.86
CA GLY A 419 20.15 -24.82 10.30
C GLY A 419 21.44 -24.78 11.12
N PRO A 420 21.32 -24.60 12.45
CA PRO A 420 22.45 -24.64 13.37
C PRO A 420 22.95 -26.08 13.56
N GLY A 421 24.24 -26.30 13.29
CA GLY A 421 24.90 -27.60 13.46
C GLY A 421 26.42 -27.49 13.27
N PRO A 422 27.18 -28.57 13.45
CA PRO A 422 28.61 -28.59 13.14
C PRO A 422 28.86 -28.40 11.63
N GLU A 423 28.00 -28.98 10.80
CA GLU A 423 27.97 -28.84 9.33
C GLU A 423 26.92 -27.80 8.93
N ALA A 424 27.03 -26.57 9.48
CA ALA A 424 26.04 -25.52 9.26
C ALA A 424 25.96 -25.09 7.78
N LEU A 425 24.95 -25.61 7.08
CA LEU A 425 24.57 -25.15 5.75
C LEU A 425 23.84 -23.82 5.87
N THR A 426 24.24 -22.87 5.04
CA THR A 426 23.60 -21.56 4.89
C THR A 426 22.89 -21.47 3.54
N PRO A 427 21.75 -20.77 3.47
CA PRO A 427 21.06 -20.51 2.21
C PRO A 427 21.82 -19.41 1.45
N GLY A 428 22.87 -19.79 0.73
CA GLY A 428 23.57 -18.92 -0.21
C GLY A 428 22.62 -18.37 -1.28
N VAL A 429 22.97 -17.26 -1.93
CA VAL A 429 22.10 -16.56 -2.89
C VAL A 429 22.84 -16.38 -4.21
N LEU A 430 22.25 -16.80 -5.34
CA LEU A 430 22.88 -16.63 -6.66
C LEU A 430 22.72 -15.21 -7.21
N ALA A 431 21.50 -14.68 -7.21
CA ALA A 431 21.20 -13.29 -7.58
C ALA A 431 21.13 -12.41 -6.32
N PRO A 432 22.22 -11.73 -5.90
CA PRO A 432 22.21 -10.94 -4.69
C PRO A 432 21.43 -9.65 -4.88
N ARG A 433 20.74 -9.25 -3.81
CA ARG A 433 19.99 -8.00 -3.65
C ARG A 433 20.68 -6.77 -4.26
N ASP A 434 21.98 -6.64 -4.02
CA ASP A 434 22.78 -5.51 -4.46
C ASP A 434 22.83 -5.37 -6.00
N PHE A 435 22.80 -6.49 -6.74
CA PHE A 435 22.91 -6.45 -8.20
C PHE A 435 21.62 -5.95 -8.84
N VAL A 436 20.47 -6.20 -8.18
CA VAL A 436 19.14 -6.11 -8.79
C VAL A 436 18.30 -4.91 -8.28
N SER A 437 18.78 -4.16 -7.28
CA SER A 437 18.08 -3.02 -6.66
C SER A 437 18.07 -1.73 -7.51
N TRP A 438 17.81 -1.82 -8.82
CA TRP A 438 17.87 -0.70 -9.76
C TRP A 438 16.67 -0.60 -10.71
N GLY A 439 16.42 0.61 -11.22
CA GLY A 439 15.38 0.87 -12.23
C GLY A 439 14.07 1.45 -11.68
N PRO A 440 13.07 1.73 -12.54
CA PRO A 440 11.92 2.58 -12.22
C PRO A 440 11.04 2.09 -11.07
N VAL A 441 11.03 0.77 -10.82
CA VAL A 441 10.29 0.18 -9.69
C VAL A 441 10.76 0.75 -8.35
N PHE A 442 12.07 0.94 -8.16
CA PHE A 442 12.65 1.45 -6.91
C PHE A 442 12.60 2.97 -6.77
N SER A 443 11.86 3.69 -7.64
CA SER A 443 11.67 5.15 -7.52
C SER A 443 10.81 5.57 -6.32
N ALA A 444 10.13 4.63 -5.65
CA ALA A 444 9.45 4.82 -4.37
C ALA A 444 10.00 3.78 -3.35
N PRO A 445 11.21 4.00 -2.79
CA PRO A 445 11.95 2.97 -2.06
C PRO A 445 11.20 2.44 -0.82
N GLU A 446 10.44 3.29 -0.13
CA GLU A 446 9.66 2.93 1.06
C GLU A 446 8.54 1.92 0.77
N ALA A 447 8.11 1.78 -0.50
CA ALA A 447 7.10 0.80 -0.92
C ALA A 447 7.70 -0.56 -1.29
N LEU A 448 9.03 -0.66 -1.43
CA LEU A 448 9.75 -1.89 -1.81
C LEU A 448 10.73 -2.42 -0.75
N GLU A 449 10.95 -1.67 0.32
CA GLU A 449 11.61 -2.17 1.54
C GLU A 449 10.89 -3.45 2.02
N GLY A 450 11.65 -4.52 2.26
CA GLY A 450 11.11 -5.87 2.54
C GLY A 450 10.45 -6.59 1.34
N ARG A 451 9.84 -5.90 0.37
CA ARG A 451 9.33 -6.56 -0.87
C ARG A 451 10.47 -7.12 -1.71
N LEU A 452 11.56 -6.37 -1.90
CA LEU A 452 12.73 -6.86 -2.64
C LEU A 452 13.34 -8.10 -1.97
N ASP A 453 13.38 -8.09 -0.64
CA ASP A 453 13.93 -9.20 0.14
C ASP A 453 13.05 -10.45 -0.05
N ARG A 454 11.74 -10.29 -0.18
CA ARG A 454 10.75 -11.33 -0.56
C ARG A 454 10.80 -11.75 -2.04
N VAL A 455 11.63 -11.12 -2.86
CA VAL A 455 11.95 -11.57 -4.23
C VAL A 455 13.28 -12.31 -4.26
N VAL A 456 14.32 -11.82 -3.56
CA VAL A 456 15.68 -12.39 -3.66
C VAL A 456 16.00 -13.48 -2.63
N LEU A 457 15.35 -13.51 -1.46
CA LEU A 457 15.66 -14.47 -0.38
C LEU A 457 14.92 -15.82 -0.50
N VAL A 458 14.40 -16.11 -1.71
CA VAL A 458 13.42 -17.16 -2.00
C VAL A 458 14.06 -18.51 -2.36
N GLY A 459 13.37 -19.61 -2.07
CA GLY A 459 13.90 -20.98 -2.17
C GLY A 459 14.42 -21.41 -3.55
N THR A 460 13.96 -20.76 -4.62
CA THR A 460 14.48 -20.94 -5.98
C THR A 460 15.84 -20.26 -6.20
N ASN A 461 16.09 -19.11 -5.57
CA ASN A 461 17.35 -18.36 -5.61
C ASN A 461 18.35 -18.78 -4.52
N ARG A 462 17.88 -19.54 -3.52
CA ARG A 462 18.74 -20.13 -2.49
C ARG A 462 19.47 -21.35 -3.02
N VAL A 463 20.73 -21.51 -2.58
CA VAL A 463 21.61 -22.65 -2.89
C VAL A 463 22.38 -23.09 -1.62
N PRO A 464 22.67 -24.39 -1.44
CA PRO A 464 23.28 -24.90 -0.21
C PRO A 464 24.79 -24.64 -0.17
N GLN A 465 25.19 -23.74 0.73
CA GLN A 465 26.58 -23.30 0.89
C GLN A 465 27.07 -23.45 2.32
N LEU A 466 28.27 -23.98 2.52
CA LEU A 466 28.96 -24.01 3.80
C LEU A 466 29.12 -22.59 4.36
N ALA A 467 28.83 -22.40 5.65
CA ALA A 467 28.83 -21.09 6.30
C ALA A 467 30.17 -20.33 6.18
N GLY A 468 31.30 -21.04 6.09
CA GLY A 468 32.62 -20.46 5.85
C GLY A 468 32.74 -19.88 4.44
N PHE A 469 32.64 -20.76 3.44
CA PHE A 469 32.66 -20.45 2.01
C PHE A 469 31.73 -19.28 1.63
N ASN A 470 30.49 -19.29 2.10
CA ASN A 470 29.52 -18.23 1.79
C ASN A 470 30.05 -16.84 2.22
N ARG A 471 30.60 -16.75 3.44
CA ARG A 471 31.10 -15.48 4.02
C ARG A 471 32.43 -15.02 3.44
N SER A 472 33.41 -15.90 3.24
CA SER A 472 34.78 -15.50 2.83
C SER A 472 35.03 -15.61 1.32
N GLY A 473 34.36 -16.54 0.64
CA GLY A 473 34.48 -16.77 -0.79
C GLY A 473 33.34 -16.14 -1.59
N TRP A 474 32.10 -16.61 -1.41
CA TRP A 474 30.98 -16.28 -2.30
C TRP A 474 30.56 -14.81 -2.23
N ILE A 475 30.32 -14.28 -1.02
CA ILE A 475 29.98 -12.85 -0.83
C ILE A 475 31.14 -11.94 -1.28
N ALA A 476 32.39 -12.36 -1.08
CA ALA A 476 33.56 -11.59 -1.51
C ALA A 476 33.70 -11.55 -3.05
N LEU A 477 33.45 -12.66 -3.76
CA LEU A 477 33.32 -12.69 -5.22
C LEU A 477 32.18 -11.79 -5.71
N GLN A 478 31.02 -11.80 -5.05
CA GLN A 478 29.91 -10.91 -5.41
C GLN A 478 30.29 -9.43 -5.26
N GLN A 479 30.99 -9.05 -4.18
CA GLN A 479 31.47 -7.67 -4.00
C GLN A 479 32.60 -7.32 -4.98
N TRP A 480 33.45 -8.27 -5.39
CA TRP A 480 34.43 -8.08 -6.45
C TRP A 480 33.76 -7.82 -7.80
N ILE A 481 32.75 -8.60 -8.19
CA ILE A 481 31.97 -8.35 -9.42
C ILE A 481 31.24 -7.00 -9.34
N LEU A 482 30.71 -6.63 -8.16
CA LEU A 482 30.01 -5.36 -7.98
C LEU A 482 30.93 -4.14 -8.18
N THR A 483 32.19 -4.22 -7.73
CA THR A 483 33.09 -3.05 -7.61
C THR A 483 34.30 -3.05 -8.54
N GLN A 484 34.86 -4.22 -8.88
CA GLN A 484 36.14 -4.37 -9.59
C GLN A 484 36.01 -4.85 -11.04
N HIS A 485 34.99 -5.65 -11.38
CA HIS A 485 34.74 -6.04 -12.77
C HIS A 485 34.45 -4.80 -13.64
N ASN A 486 35.43 -4.35 -14.43
CA ASN A 486 35.33 -3.18 -15.30
C ASN A 486 34.67 -1.95 -14.60
N PRO A 487 35.39 -1.22 -13.72
CA PRO A 487 34.78 -0.22 -12.84
C PRO A 487 34.10 0.96 -13.55
N ILE A 488 34.47 1.23 -14.81
CA ILE A 488 33.88 2.31 -15.61
C ILE A 488 32.52 1.94 -16.23
N ALA A 489 32.22 0.65 -16.38
CA ALA A 489 30.98 0.17 -16.97
C ALA A 489 29.77 0.41 -16.05
N SER A 490 28.75 1.06 -16.62
CA SER A 490 27.46 1.33 -15.98
C SER A 490 26.57 0.09 -15.88
N GLN A 491 26.71 -0.86 -16.82
CA GLN A 491 25.88 -2.07 -16.92
C GLN A 491 26.74 -3.33 -17.08
N VAL A 492 26.30 -4.40 -16.42
CA VAL A 492 26.98 -5.71 -16.36
C VAL A 492 25.93 -6.81 -16.43
N THR A 493 26.13 -7.79 -17.31
CA THR A 493 25.47 -9.10 -17.26
C THR A 493 26.27 -10.01 -16.33
N VAL A 494 25.61 -10.73 -15.43
CA VAL A 494 26.27 -11.77 -14.62
C VAL A 494 25.52 -13.08 -14.75
N PHE A 495 26.22 -14.14 -15.15
CA PHE A 495 25.76 -15.52 -15.04
C PHE A 495 26.43 -16.16 -13.83
N ALA A 496 25.68 -16.85 -12.97
CA ALA A 496 26.23 -17.46 -11.75
C ALA A 496 25.48 -18.73 -11.37
N GLY A 497 26.17 -19.76 -10.88
CA GLY A 497 25.54 -21.02 -10.52
C GLY A 497 26.44 -22.00 -9.77
N PRO A 498 25.88 -23.12 -9.28
CA PRO A 498 26.65 -24.27 -8.83
C PRO A 498 27.32 -25.02 -9.99
N VAL A 499 28.43 -25.70 -9.71
CA VAL A 499 28.88 -26.85 -10.50
C VAL A 499 28.15 -28.08 -9.96
N LEU A 500 27.35 -28.75 -10.80
CA LEU A 500 26.50 -29.88 -10.40
C LEU A 500 27.11 -31.19 -10.91
N ASP A 501 27.68 -31.96 -9.99
CA ASP A 501 28.27 -33.29 -10.26
C ASP A 501 27.36 -34.42 -9.73
N ASP A 502 27.49 -35.62 -10.26
CA ASP A 502 26.75 -36.77 -9.75
C ASP A 502 27.38 -37.43 -8.51
N GLU A 503 28.66 -37.17 -8.26
CA GLU A 503 29.40 -37.56 -7.04
C GLU A 503 29.48 -36.41 -6.00
N ASP A 504 28.61 -35.40 -6.14
CA ASP A 504 28.35 -34.38 -5.10
C ASP A 504 27.77 -35.07 -3.83
N PRO A 505 28.34 -34.83 -2.62
CA PRO A 505 27.95 -35.53 -1.40
C PRO A 505 26.62 -35.05 -0.83
N VAL A 506 25.96 -35.87 0.00
CA VAL A 506 24.67 -35.52 0.61
C VAL A 506 24.84 -35.07 2.06
N ILE A 507 24.67 -33.77 2.33
CA ILE A 507 24.76 -33.16 3.67
C ILE A 507 23.38 -32.59 4.03
N ASN A 508 22.87 -32.91 5.23
CA ASN A 508 21.51 -32.54 5.70
C ASN A 508 20.36 -32.84 4.71
N GLY A 509 20.55 -33.80 3.79
CA GLY A 509 19.58 -34.13 2.75
C GLY A 509 19.62 -33.24 1.50
N ALA A 510 20.60 -32.33 1.38
CA ALA A 510 20.92 -31.62 0.15
C ALA A 510 22.09 -32.32 -0.56
N LYS A 511 22.01 -32.52 -1.89
CA LYS A 511 23.16 -32.96 -2.71
C LYS A 511 24.04 -31.72 -2.99
N MET A 512 25.17 -31.64 -2.31
CA MET A 512 26.01 -30.44 -2.15
C MET A 512 26.93 -30.18 -3.34
N PRO A 513 26.77 -29.08 -4.09
CA PRO A 513 27.71 -28.68 -5.15
C PRO A 513 29.12 -28.51 -4.58
N ARG A 514 30.13 -29.23 -5.10
CA ARG A 514 31.53 -29.06 -4.64
C ARG A 514 32.08 -27.64 -4.89
N ALA A 515 31.60 -26.96 -5.93
CA ALA A 515 32.04 -25.61 -6.31
C ALA A 515 30.89 -24.74 -6.85
N TYR A 516 31.12 -23.42 -6.89
CA TYR A 516 30.27 -22.45 -7.59
C TYR A 516 31.09 -21.67 -8.61
N TRP A 517 30.41 -21.13 -9.62
CA TRP A 517 31.00 -20.36 -10.70
C TRP A 517 30.26 -19.03 -10.91
N ALA A 518 30.96 -18.06 -11.48
CA ALA A 518 30.37 -16.81 -11.95
C ALA A 518 31.12 -16.28 -13.19
N ILE A 519 30.38 -15.66 -14.09
CA ILE A 519 30.88 -14.96 -15.28
C ILE A 519 30.26 -13.57 -15.29
N ALA A 520 31.08 -12.53 -15.14
CA ALA A 520 30.69 -11.14 -15.27
C ALA A 520 31.09 -10.61 -16.65
N ILE A 521 30.16 -9.93 -17.32
CA ILE A 521 30.31 -9.49 -18.72
C ILE A 521 29.83 -8.06 -18.85
N SER A 522 30.67 -7.18 -19.42
CA SER A 522 30.36 -5.77 -19.61
C SER A 522 30.99 -5.24 -20.89
N ASN A 523 30.60 -4.04 -21.30
CA ASN A 523 31.20 -3.36 -22.45
C ASN A 523 32.44 -2.54 -22.02
N ARG A 524 33.50 -2.49 -22.83
CA ARG A 524 34.74 -1.74 -22.52
C ARG A 524 34.51 -0.23 -22.34
N SER A 525 33.51 0.32 -23.02
CA SER A 525 33.10 1.72 -22.83
C SER A 525 31.94 1.81 -21.85
N ARG A 526 31.88 2.92 -21.10
CA ARG A 526 30.65 3.35 -20.41
C ARG A 526 29.54 3.71 -21.41
N ASP A 527 29.89 4.20 -22.59
CA ASP A 527 28.93 4.68 -23.59
C ASP A 527 28.54 3.57 -24.58
N LEU A 528 27.33 3.04 -24.38
CA LEU A 528 26.71 2.02 -25.23
C LEU A 528 26.46 2.51 -26.67
N LEU A 529 26.39 3.82 -26.92
CA LEU A 529 26.17 4.38 -28.26
C LEU A 529 27.40 4.22 -29.16
N GLN A 530 28.59 4.08 -28.58
CA GLN A 530 29.86 3.89 -29.28
C GLN A 530 30.19 2.40 -29.53
N THR A 531 29.43 1.46 -28.95
CA THR A 531 29.79 0.04 -28.87
C THR A 531 28.68 -0.89 -29.40
N SER A 532 27.88 -0.38 -30.33
CA SER A 532 26.64 -1.00 -30.80
C SER A 532 26.85 -2.33 -31.55
N GLY A 533 26.61 -3.44 -30.84
CA GLY A 533 26.47 -4.78 -31.41
C GLY A 533 27.77 -5.54 -31.73
N ASP A 534 28.95 -5.01 -31.42
CA ASP A 534 30.23 -5.71 -31.64
C ASP A 534 30.63 -6.55 -30.40
N PRO A 535 30.68 -7.90 -30.47
CA PRO A 535 31.15 -8.74 -29.38
C PRO A 535 32.62 -8.48 -29.00
N ALA A 536 33.44 -8.00 -29.94
CA ALA A 536 34.84 -7.68 -29.65
C ALA A 536 35.00 -6.44 -28.76
N SER A 537 33.91 -5.71 -28.45
CA SER A 537 33.89 -4.60 -27.48
C SER A 537 33.76 -5.04 -26.01
N LEU A 538 33.52 -6.32 -25.73
CA LEU A 538 33.23 -6.83 -24.38
C LEU A 538 34.49 -7.06 -23.52
N ILE A 539 34.30 -7.06 -22.20
CA ILE A 539 35.20 -7.63 -21.18
C ILE A 539 34.47 -8.78 -20.50
N VAL A 540 35.16 -9.89 -20.28
CA VAL A 540 34.64 -11.05 -19.54
C VAL A 540 35.57 -11.36 -18.37
N ASP A 541 35.02 -11.51 -17.16
CA ASP A 541 35.72 -12.07 -16.00
C ASP A 541 34.99 -13.33 -15.52
N ALA A 542 35.67 -14.48 -15.56
CA ALA A 542 35.10 -15.79 -15.22
C ALA A 542 35.86 -16.43 -14.04
N PHE A 543 35.12 -17.02 -13.11
CA PHE A 543 35.64 -17.55 -11.84
C PHE A 543 35.00 -18.89 -11.45
N VAL A 544 35.76 -19.74 -10.77
CA VAL A 544 35.28 -20.93 -10.04
C VAL A 544 35.85 -20.91 -8.63
N VAL A 545 34.99 -21.09 -7.63
CA VAL A 545 35.37 -21.12 -6.20
C VAL A 545 34.85 -22.42 -5.59
N GLN A 546 35.77 -23.21 -5.02
CA GLN A 546 35.45 -24.48 -4.36
C GLN A 546 34.92 -24.23 -2.94
N GLN A 547 33.92 -24.98 -2.51
CA GLN A 547 33.50 -25.04 -1.10
C GLN A 547 33.93 -26.33 -0.40
N LEU A 548 34.03 -27.43 -1.15
CA LEU A 548 34.54 -28.73 -0.71
C LEU A 548 35.83 -29.09 -1.43
N GLY A 549 36.62 -29.99 -0.83
CA GLY A 549 37.83 -30.53 -1.43
C GLY A 549 37.58 -31.24 -2.77
N ALA A 550 38.60 -31.23 -3.63
CA ALA A 550 38.55 -31.86 -4.95
C ALA A 550 38.64 -33.41 -4.90
N GLN A 551 38.95 -34.00 -3.75
CA GLN A 551 39.04 -35.46 -3.54
C GLN A 551 38.41 -35.95 -2.22
N GLY A 552 37.70 -35.07 -1.51
CA GLY A 552 37.11 -35.37 -0.20
C GLY A 552 36.06 -34.34 0.20
N ASP A 553 35.35 -34.63 1.29
CA ASP A 553 34.21 -33.83 1.75
C ASP A 553 34.59 -32.83 2.86
N GLU A 554 35.89 -32.61 3.08
CA GLU A 554 36.40 -31.51 3.87
C GLU A 554 36.09 -30.14 3.22
N PRO A 555 35.82 -29.08 4.01
CA PRO A 555 35.73 -27.73 3.49
C PRO A 555 37.06 -27.28 2.85
N ALA A 556 37.00 -26.66 1.67
CA ALA A 556 38.16 -26.17 0.91
C ALA A 556 38.97 -25.04 1.59
N GLY A 557 38.57 -24.63 2.80
CA GLY A 557 39.20 -23.58 3.60
C GLY A 557 38.41 -22.28 3.63
N ASN A 558 38.51 -21.54 4.73
CA ASN A 558 37.87 -20.23 4.91
C ASN A 558 38.73 -19.07 4.36
N ALA A 559 39.42 -19.30 3.24
CA ALA A 559 40.22 -18.26 2.59
C ALA A 559 39.31 -17.13 2.07
N ALA A 560 39.84 -15.91 2.03
CA ALA A 560 39.18 -14.81 1.32
C ALA A 560 39.25 -15.06 -0.20
N PHE A 561 38.21 -14.67 -0.93
CA PHE A 561 38.26 -14.68 -2.40
C PHE A 561 39.45 -13.84 -2.91
N ASN A 562 40.22 -14.44 -3.82
CA ASN A 562 41.30 -13.79 -4.54
C ASN A 562 41.08 -14.01 -6.06
N PRO A 563 40.92 -12.96 -6.88
CA PRO A 563 40.67 -13.13 -8.31
C PRO A 563 41.81 -13.86 -9.03
N ASP A 564 43.05 -13.72 -8.60
CA ASP A 564 44.25 -14.27 -9.26
C ASP A 564 44.32 -15.80 -9.16
N ILE A 565 43.67 -16.36 -8.13
CA ILE A 565 43.66 -17.79 -7.82
C ILE A 565 42.40 -18.48 -8.40
N HIS A 566 41.27 -17.78 -8.42
CA HIS A 566 39.96 -18.35 -8.76
C HIS A 566 39.51 -18.07 -10.19
N ARG A 567 40.23 -17.21 -10.92
CA ARG A 567 39.94 -16.87 -12.32
C ARG A 567 40.23 -18.05 -13.24
N VAL A 568 39.29 -18.35 -14.13
CA VAL A 568 39.41 -19.41 -15.15
C VAL A 568 38.86 -18.91 -16.49
N PRO A 569 39.26 -19.50 -17.63
CA PRO A 569 38.55 -19.28 -18.90
C PRO A 569 37.08 -19.70 -18.82
N VAL A 570 36.22 -19.05 -19.59
CA VAL A 570 34.81 -19.44 -19.76
C VAL A 570 34.69 -20.87 -20.27
N ALA A 571 35.62 -21.32 -21.11
CA ALA A 571 35.71 -22.69 -21.58
C ALA A 571 35.85 -23.73 -20.43
N THR A 572 36.47 -23.37 -19.31
CA THR A 572 36.55 -24.23 -18.12
C THR A 572 35.20 -24.35 -17.43
N ILE A 573 34.43 -23.25 -17.32
CA ILE A 573 33.07 -23.29 -16.74
C ILE A 573 32.13 -24.07 -17.66
N ALA A 574 32.21 -23.87 -18.98
CA ALA A 574 31.45 -24.63 -19.96
C ALA A 574 31.71 -26.15 -19.84
N ALA A 575 32.97 -26.55 -19.74
CA ALA A 575 33.37 -27.95 -19.55
C ALA A 575 32.90 -28.54 -18.20
N LEU A 576 32.88 -27.75 -17.11
CA LEU A 576 32.42 -28.20 -15.79
C LEU A 576 30.89 -28.26 -15.63
N THR A 577 30.13 -27.54 -16.46
CA THR A 577 28.66 -27.40 -16.28
C THR A 577 27.83 -28.04 -17.39
N GLY A 578 28.41 -28.19 -18.57
CA GLY A 578 27.70 -28.54 -19.81
C GLY A 578 26.94 -27.37 -20.43
N LEU A 579 27.16 -26.13 -19.98
CA LEU A 579 26.49 -24.94 -20.50
C LEU A 579 27.23 -24.30 -21.68
N ASP A 580 26.49 -23.84 -22.68
CA ASP A 580 26.99 -23.00 -23.76
C ASP A 580 26.67 -21.52 -23.48
N PHE A 581 27.71 -20.71 -23.31
CA PHE A 581 27.61 -19.26 -23.08
C PHE A 581 27.55 -18.44 -24.38
N GLY A 582 27.60 -19.11 -25.54
CA GLY A 582 27.48 -18.51 -26.86
C GLY A 582 28.77 -17.90 -27.41
N PRO A 583 28.85 -17.71 -28.74
CA PRO A 583 30.08 -17.30 -29.42
C PRO A 583 30.55 -15.90 -29.05
N ALA A 584 29.65 -15.00 -28.65
CA ALA A 584 30.01 -13.64 -28.21
C ALA A 584 30.85 -13.66 -26.93
N VAL A 585 30.46 -14.48 -25.94
CA VAL A 585 31.18 -14.58 -24.65
C VAL A 585 32.49 -15.35 -24.85
N ALA A 586 32.47 -16.45 -25.62
CA ALA A 586 33.68 -17.21 -25.94
C ALA A 586 34.71 -16.40 -26.74
N ALA A 587 34.26 -15.59 -27.72
CA ALA A 587 35.15 -14.71 -28.47
C ALA A 587 35.71 -13.58 -27.61
N ALA A 588 34.91 -13.00 -26.70
CA ALA A 588 35.36 -11.97 -25.78
C ALA A 588 36.37 -12.51 -24.74
N ASP A 589 36.14 -13.72 -24.22
CA ASP A 589 37.08 -14.39 -23.30
C ASP A 589 38.39 -14.77 -24.00
N ALA A 590 38.35 -15.26 -25.24
CA ALA A 590 39.55 -15.51 -26.05
C ALA A 590 40.26 -14.20 -26.49
N ALA A 591 39.51 -13.11 -26.65
CA ALA A 591 40.03 -11.77 -26.96
C ALA A 591 40.40 -10.96 -25.70
N ASN A 592 40.26 -11.52 -24.49
CA ASN A 592 40.95 -11.03 -23.30
C ASN A 592 42.46 -11.30 -23.50
N VAL A 593 43.13 -10.43 -24.26
CA VAL A 593 44.55 -10.14 -24.03
C VAL A 593 44.61 -9.64 -22.60
N GLN A 594 44.91 -10.54 -21.66
CA GLN A 594 44.84 -10.18 -20.25
C GLN A 594 45.83 -9.04 -19.99
N PRO A 595 45.37 -7.87 -19.50
CA PRO A 595 46.26 -7.08 -18.70
C PRO A 595 46.58 -7.95 -17.48
N SER A 596 47.83 -8.38 -17.36
CA SER A 596 48.40 -8.87 -16.09
C SER A 596 47.97 -7.86 -15.02
N LEU A 597 47.18 -8.32 -14.04
CA LEU A 597 46.11 -7.49 -13.46
C LEU A 597 46.56 -6.06 -13.14
N PRO A 598 45.82 -5.03 -13.60
CA PRO A 598 46.00 -3.69 -13.07
C PRO A 598 45.62 -3.71 -11.59
N GLY A 599 46.62 -3.78 -10.72
CA GLY A 599 46.49 -3.33 -9.33
C GLY A 599 45.96 -1.88 -9.36
N PRO A 600 45.00 -1.55 -8.50
CA PRO A 600 43.64 -1.36 -9.01
C PRO A 600 43.48 -0.28 -10.10
N SER A 601 42.55 -0.55 -11.02
CA SER A 601 42.13 0.28 -12.16
C SER A 601 43.13 0.40 -13.34
N GLY A 602 42.88 -0.36 -14.40
CA GLY A 602 43.13 0.01 -15.82
C GLY A 602 44.57 0.12 -16.36
N LEU A 603 45.51 0.66 -15.58
CA LEU A 603 46.91 0.94 -15.95
C LEU A 603 47.81 0.54 -14.77
N PRO A 604 49.13 0.37 -14.96
CA PRO A 604 50.07 0.33 -13.85
C PRO A 604 49.88 1.53 -12.92
N LEU A 605 49.89 1.34 -11.59
CA LEU A 605 49.68 2.43 -10.62
C LEU A 605 50.63 3.63 -10.86
N THR A 606 51.82 3.38 -11.41
CA THR A 606 52.79 4.40 -11.84
C THR A 606 52.26 5.36 -12.91
N GLU A 607 51.42 4.91 -13.83
CA GLU A 607 50.81 5.75 -14.87
C GLU A 607 49.67 6.59 -14.30
N ARG A 608 49.00 6.08 -13.25
CA ARG A 608 47.92 6.77 -12.52
C ARG A 608 48.41 7.83 -11.54
N ILE A 609 49.71 8.03 -11.38
CA ILE A 609 50.28 9.06 -10.48
C ILE A 609 49.74 10.47 -10.78
N ALA A 610 49.44 10.79 -12.05
CA ALA A 610 48.82 12.07 -12.40
C ALA A 610 47.38 12.24 -11.86
N GLU A 611 46.65 11.15 -11.59
CA GLU A 611 45.29 11.20 -11.04
C GLU A 611 45.27 11.68 -9.57
N LEU A 612 46.42 11.66 -8.87
CA LEU A 612 46.53 12.22 -7.51
C LEU A 612 46.17 13.71 -7.47
N ASP A 613 46.32 14.42 -8.60
CA ASP A 613 45.92 15.82 -8.80
C ASP A 613 44.70 15.99 -9.73
N ALA A 614 43.96 14.92 -10.02
CA ALA A 614 42.71 15.00 -10.79
C ALA A 614 41.75 16.04 -10.18
N PRO A 615 40.97 16.80 -10.98
CA PRO A 615 40.09 17.84 -10.44
C PRO A 615 38.96 17.28 -9.56
N ASP A 616 38.47 16.07 -9.87
CA ASP A 616 37.44 15.38 -9.09
C ASP A 616 37.98 14.80 -7.77
N ALA A 617 37.12 14.79 -6.74
CA ALA A 617 37.46 14.24 -5.43
C ALA A 617 37.37 12.72 -5.35
N SER A 618 36.44 12.07 -6.06
CA SER A 618 36.28 10.62 -6.03
C SER A 618 37.41 9.91 -6.77
N THR A 619 37.85 10.42 -7.93
CA THR A 619 39.05 9.92 -8.65
C THR A 619 40.29 9.98 -7.75
N ARG A 620 40.55 11.13 -7.11
CA ARG A 620 41.66 11.28 -6.16
C ARG A 620 41.56 10.31 -4.98
N GLN A 621 40.36 10.08 -4.44
CA GLN A 621 40.17 9.17 -3.31
C GLN A 621 40.44 7.71 -3.69
N VAL A 622 39.99 7.27 -4.87
CA VAL A 622 40.24 5.91 -5.39
C VAL A 622 41.74 5.70 -5.60
N VAL A 623 42.42 6.52 -6.41
CA VAL A 623 43.86 6.33 -6.69
C VAL A 623 44.74 6.42 -5.42
N VAL A 624 44.38 7.27 -4.46
CA VAL A 624 45.06 7.30 -3.15
C VAL A 624 44.88 5.97 -2.42
N GLN A 625 43.66 5.44 -2.33
CA GLN A 625 43.40 4.17 -1.66
C GLN A 625 44.16 3.01 -2.33
N ASP A 626 44.08 2.91 -3.65
CA ASP A 626 44.73 1.87 -4.45
C ASP A 626 46.25 1.81 -4.20
N MET A 627 46.91 2.99 -4.17
CA MET A 627 48.34 3.10 -3.91
C MET A 627 48.71 2.87 -2.43
N VAL A 628 47.83 3.22 -1.49
CA VAL A 628 48.07 2.95 -0.07
C VAL A 628 47.95 1.45 0.23
N ASP A 629 46.99 0.76 -0.38
CA ASP A 629 46.85 -0.69 -0.25
C ASP A 629 48.04 -1.43 -0.88
N ALA A 630 48.57 -0.95 -2.01
CA ALA A 630 49.79 -1.48 -2.62
C ALA A 630 51.01 -1.45 -1.68
N PHE A 631 51.10 -0.47 -0.77
CA PHE A 631 52.22 -0.33 0.18
C PHE A 631 51.96 -0.94 1.57
N ARG A 632 50.70 -1.03 2.02
CA ARG A 632 50.35 -1.45 3.39
C ARG A 632 49.72 -2.84 3.49
N ASN A 633 48.94 -3.22 2.49
CA ASN A 633 48.24 -4.49 2.43
C ASN A 633 48.93 -5.47 1.47
N ASP A 634 50.14 -5.13 1.01
CA ASP A 634 51.01 -5.90 0.11
C ASP A 634 50.29 -6.44 -1.15
N THR A 635 49.34 -5.66 -1.68
CA THR A 635 48.57 -6.01 -2.90
C THR A 635 49.36 -5.84 -4.20
N ALA A 636 50.57 -5.28 -4.14
CA ALA A 636 51.53 -5.19 -5.23
C ALA A 636 52.85 -5.88 -4.82
N SER A 637 53.60 -6.45 -5.77
CA SER A 637 54.82 -7.20 -5.41
C SER A 637 55.92 -6.30 -4.83
N ALA A 638 56.87 -6.90 -4.10
CA ALA A 638 58.02 -6.17 -3.57
C ALA A 638 58.94 -5.57 -4.66
N ALA A 639 58.78 -5.91 -5.94
CA ALA A 639 59.41 -5.20 -7.05
C ALA A 639 58.57 -3.97 -7.44
N ASP A 640 57.27 -4.15 -7.65
CA ASP A 640 56.35 -3.10 -8.09
C ASP A 640 56.21 -1.97 -7.05
N GLN A 641 56.23 -2.31 -5.75
CA GLN A 641 56.27 -1.32 -4.67
C GLN A 641 57.50 -0.41 -4.77
N ARG A 642 58.68 -0.94 -5.12
CA ARG A 642 59.90 -0.13 -5.29
C ARG A 642 59.78 0.78 -6.50
N VAL A 643 59.33 0.26 -7.64
CA VAL A 643 59.10 1.05 -8.86
C VAL A 643 58.05 2.16 -8.62
N LEU A 644 56.96 1.85 -7.91
CA LEU A 644 55.93 2.82 -7.54
C LEU A 644 56.49 3.93 -6.63
N ALA A 645 57.31 3.59 -5.64
CA ALA A 645 57.97 4.56 -4.78
C ALA A 645 58.94 5.49 -5.54
N GLU A 646 59.72 4.94 -6.49
CA GLU A 646 60.60 5.75 -7.35
C GLU A 646 59.81 6.70 -8.27
N GLN A 647 58.72 6.24 -8.89
CA GLN A 647 57.91 7.08 -9.80
C GLN A 647 57.11 8.15 -9.04
N LEU A 648 56.56 7.83 -7.87
CA LEU A 648 55.93 8.81 -6.98
C LEU A 648 56.93 9.89 -6.55
N SER A 649 58.17 9.49 -6.26
CA SER A 649 59.25 10.42 -5.96
C SER A 649 59.63 11.30 -7.15
N ALA A 650 59.79 10.71 -8.34
CA ALA A 650 60.07 11.47 -9.56
C ALA A 650 58.98 12.51 -9.84
N ALA A 651 57.71 12.19 -9.58
CA ALA A 651 56.59 13.12 -9.74
C ALA A 651 56.66 14.34 -8.79
N THR A 652 57.32 14.23 -7.63
CA THR A 652 57.52 15.39 -6.73
C THR A 652 58.28 16.52 -7.43
N ARG A 653 59.27 16.19 -8.28
CA ARG A 653 60.08 17.13 -9.08
C ARG A 653 59.23 17.94 -10.07
N SER A 654 58.11 17.38 -10.54
CA SER A 654 57.15 18.02 -11.45
C SER A 654 55.93 18.63 -10.74
N SER A 655 55.76 18.38 -9.43
CA SER A 655 54.53 18.72 -8.69
C SER A 655 54.35 20.21 -8.36
N SER A 656 55.24 21.08 -8.84
CA SER A 656 55.15 22.54 -8.65
C SER A 656 53.93 23.16 -9.36
N THR A 657 53.50 22.58 -10.48
CA THR A 657 52.31 22.99 -11.25
C THR A 657 50.99 22.41 -10.73
N TRP A 658 51.04 21.43 -9.83
CA TRP A 658 49.87 20.71 -9.33
C TRP A 658 49.01 21.58 -8.38
N THR A 659 47.80 21.13 -8.05
CA THR A 659 47.01 21.75 -6.97
C THR A 659 47.64 21.47 -5.60
N LEU A 660 47.19 22.22 -4.58
CA LEU A 660 47.58 21.96 -3.19
C LEU A 660 47.09 20.60 -2.67
N ASN A 661 45.99 20.07 -3.24
CA ASN A 661 45.47 18.75 -2.91
C ASN A 661 46.29 17.63 -3.56
N GLY A 662 46.74 17.80 -4.81
CA GLY A 662 47.64 16.84 -5.46
C GLY A 662 48.98 16.72 -4.74
N ARG A 663 49.61 17.84 -4.38
CA ARG A 663 50.82 17.83 -3.54
C ARG A 663 50.61 17.21 -2.16
N TYR A 664 49.42 17.36 -1.57
CA TYR A 664 49.06 16.67 -0.32
C TYR A 664 48.94 15.15 -0.55
N ASN A 665 48.19 14.71 -1.56
CA ASN A 665 47.98 13.30 -1.88
C ASN A 665 49.29 12.57 -2.23
N LEU A 666 50.16 13.21 -3.01
CA LEU A 666 51.46 12.67 -3.41
C LEU A 666 52.36 12.36 -2.21
N LEU A 667 52.49 13.31 -1.28
CA LEU A 667 53.24 13.08 -0.03
C LEU A 667 52.51 12.15 0.94
N PHE A 668 51.17 12.15 0.94
CA PHE A 668 50.39 11.24 1.77
C PHE A 668 50.67 9.78 1.39
N VAL A 669 50.55 9.43 0.10
CA VAL A 669 50.84 8.08 -0.41
C VAL A 669 52.29 7.68 -0.09
N LEU A 670 53.28 8.52 -0.42
CA LEU A 670 54.69 8.26 -0.08
C LEU A 670 54.92 8.05 1.43
N SER A 671 54.22 8.78 2.31
CA SER A 671 54.34 8.63 3.76
C SER A 671 53.64 7.38 4.34
N GLN A 672 52.85 6.64 3.54
CA GLN A 672 52.27 5.37 3.97
C GLN A 672 53.24 4.19 3.84
N VAL A 673 54.35 4.34 3.09
CA VAL A 673 55.42 3.33 2.99
C VAL A 673 56.08 3.12 4.37
N PRO A 674 56.03 1.90 4.95
CA PRO A 674 56.57 1.63 6.29
C PRO A 674 58.08 1.88 6.41
N ALA A 675 58.54 2.31 7.59
CA ALA A 675 59.96 2.53 7.90
C ALA A 675 60.80 1.24 7.74
N GLU A 676 60.16 0.10 7.99
CA GLU A 676 60.67 -1.26 7.92
C GLU A 676 60.85 -1.76 6.47
N LYS A 677 60.30 -1.06 5.47
CA LYS A 677 60.61 -1.30 4.05
C LYS A 677 61.82 -0.46 3.62
N TRP A 678 61.88 0.82 4.01
CA TRP A 678 63.00 1.71 3.67
C TRP A 678 64.37 1.23 4.15
N SER A 679 64.42 0.56 5.31
CA SER A 679 65.66 0.03 5.90
C SER A 679 66.15 -1.31 5.32
N GLN A 680 65.45 -1.88 4.32
CA GLN A 680 65.84 -3.16 3.71
C GLN A 680 66.99 -2.97 2.70
N PRO A 681 67.96 -3.92 2.61
CA PRO A 681 69.06 -3.82 1.65
C PRO A 681 68.59 -3.60 0.19
N ASP A 682 67.54 -4.32 -0.19
CA ASP A 682 66.92 -4.29 -1.52
C ASP A 682 66.19 -2.97 -1.85
N TRP A 683 66.02 -2.09 -0.85
CA TRP A 683 65.43 -0.75 -0.96
C TRP A 683 66.47 0.38 -0.86
N ALA A 684 67.74 0.11 -0.50
CA ALA A 684 68.71 1.16 -0.19
C ALA A 684 68.94 2.17 -1.33
N ALA A 685 68.93 1.72 -2.59
CA ALA A 685 69.02 2.61 -3.76
C ALA A 685 67.77 3.50 -3.92
N VAL A 686 66.59 2.91 -3.71
CA VAL A 686 65.29 3.60 -3.75
C VAL A 686 65.23 4.64 -2.64
N GLN A 687 65.56 4.27 -1.40
CA GLN A 687 65.62 5.17 -0.24
C GLN A 687 66.54 6.37 -0.49
N ALA A 688 67.73 6.16 -1.08
CA ALA A 688 68.66 7.23 -1.41
C ALA A 688 68.13 8.18 -2.51
N SER A 689 67.50 7.63 -3.55
CA SER A 689 66.87 8.39 -4.64
C SER A 689 65.70 9.23 -4.13
N VAL A 690 64.74 8.59 -3.44
CA VAL A 690 63.57 9.24 -2.83
C VAL A 690 64.00 10.29 -1.81
N GLY A 691 65.03 9.99 -1.03
CA GLY A 691 65.61 10.91 -0.08
C GLY A 691 66.30 12.13 -0.69
N SER A 692 66.71 12.08 -1.96
CA SER A 692 67.20 13.26 -2.68
C SER A 692 66.05 14.17 -3.10
N ASP A 693 65.00 13.58 -3.68
CA ASP A 693 63.85 14.32 -4.21
C ASP A 693 63.04 15.02 -3.12
N VAL A 694 62.81 14.34 -1.99
CA VAL A 694 62.11 14.90 -0.83
C VAL A 694 62.80 16.16 -0.30
N ARG A 695 64.15 16.17 -0.27
CA ARG A 695 64.94 17.36 0.12
C ARG A 695 64.86 18.48 -0.93
N SER A 696 64.84 18.14 -2.22
CA SER A 696 64.66 19.11 -3.30
C SER A 696 63.28 19.77 -3.25
N PHE A 697 62.22 18.97 -3.12
CA PHE A 697 60.83 19.44 -2.96
C PHE A 697 60.68 20.36 -1.73
N GLU A 698 61.25 19.97 -0.59
CA GLU A 698 61.25 20.79 0.62
C GLU A 698 61.96 22.14 0.38
N THR A 699 63.11 22.12 -0.27
CA THR A 699 63.89 23.33 -0.58
C THR A 699 63.14 24.28 -1.51
N GLU A 700 62.43 23.77 -2.52
CA GLU A 700 61.61 24.59 -3.43
C GLU A 700 60.36 25.17 -2.72
N ALA A 701 59.71 24.38 -1.86
CA ALA A 701 58.61 24.85 -1.03
C ALA A 701 59.04 25.94 -0.03
N GLN A 702 60.26 25.85 0.52
CA GLN A 702 60.85 26.89 1.38
C GLN A 702 61.22 28.17 0.61
N ARG A 703 61.70 28.05 -0.64
CA ARG A 703 61.94 29.17 -1.55
C ARG A 703 60.65 29.85 -2.07
N GLY A 704 59.49 29.27 -1.80
CA GLY A 704 58.19 29.79 -2.23
C GLY A 704 57.83 29.47 -3.68
N SER A 705 58.50 28.51 -4.33
CA SER A 705 58.21 28.09 -5.71
C SER A 705 56.78 27.58 -5.89
N PHE A 706 56.18 27.02 -4.83
CA PHE A 706 54.78 26.61 -4.76
C PHE A 706 54.29 26.55 -3.30
N PRO A 707 52.99 26.78 -3.03
CA PRO A 707 52.44 26.68 -1.69
C PRO A 707 52.20 25.22 -1.26
N ILE A 708 52.51 24.93 0.01
CA ILE A 708 52.17 23.70 0.73
C ILE A 708 51.50 24.04 2.07
N GLY A 709 50.48 23.26 2.46
CA GLY A 709 49.71 23.50 3.69
C GLY A 709 50.38 22.96 4.95
N PRO A 710 49.88 23.30 6.16
CA PRO A 710 50.39 22.76 7.42
C PRO A 710 50.33 21.23 7.49
N GLN A 711 49.25 20.63 6.97
CA GLN A 711 49.10 19.17 6.89
C GLN A 711 50.12 18.55 5.92
N THR A 712 50.33 19.17 4.75
CA THR A 712 51.36 18.79 3.76
C THR A 712 52.77 18.82 4.39
N ARG A 713 53.08 19.83 5.22
CA ARG A 713 54.34 19.91 5.98
C ARG A 713 54.45 18.83 7.05
N SER A 714 53.36 18.44 7.71
CA SER A 714 53.34 17.32 8.65
C SER A 714 53.68 15.99 7.96
N LEU A 715 53.09 15.73 6.80
CA LEU A 715 53.40 14.54 5.97
C LEU A 715 54.84 14.54 5.45
N LEU A 716 55.36 15.70 5.04
CA LEU A 716 56.76 15.86 4.64
C LEU A 716 57.72 15.49 5.79
N ASN A 717 57.42 15.94 7.02
CA ASN A 717 58.18 15.58 8.21
C ASN A 717 58.03 14.11 8.61
N GLN A 718 56.87 13.49 8.39
CA GLN A 718 56.66 12.06 8.56
C GLN A 718 57.49 11.25 7.56
N LEU A 719 57.42 11.58 6.27
CA LEU A 719 58.19 10.94 5.22
C LEU A 719 59.70 11.06 5.47
N LYS A 720 60.18 12.24 5.91
CA LYS A 720 61.57 12.43 6.36
C LYS A 720 61.94 11.50 7.53
N ARG A 721 61.06 11.26 8.51
CA ARG A 721 61.31 10.26 9.57
C ARG A 721 61.38 8.84 9.01
N ASN A 722 60.39 8.42 8.20
CA ASN A 722 60.34 7.08 7.61
C ASN A 722 61.59 6.76 6.76
N LEU A 723 62.14 7.77 6.08
CA LEU A 723 63.35 7.64 5.25
C LEU A 723 64.68 7.74 6.02
N GLY A 724 64.67 8.09 7.32
CA GLY A 724 65.90 8.38 8.08
C GLY A 724 66.57 9.73 7.77
N LEU A 725 65.79 10.71 7.28
CA LEU A 725 66.21 12.03 6.79
C LEU A 725 65.68 13.19 7.64
N ALA A 726 65.02 12.90 8.75
CA ALA A 726 64.62 13.92 9.70
C ALA A 726 65.84 14.37 10.50
N GLU A 727 66.16 15.67 10.46
CA GLU A 727 66.99 16.26 11.52
C GLU A 727 66.27 16.01 12.86
N PRO A 728 66.97 15.49 13.89
CA PRO A 728 66.30 15.02 15.10
C PRO A 728 65.54 16.16 15.79
N THR A 729 64.22 16.01 15.87
CA THR A 729 63.32 16.99 16.47
C THR A 729 63.71 17.24 17.93
N THR A 730 63.87 18.51 18.30
CA THR A 730 64.38 18.99 19.60
C THR A 730 63.54 18.60 20.82
N GLY A 731 62.46 17.82 20.65
CA GLY A 731 61.69 17.20 21.73
C GLY A 731 62.11 15.76 22.10
N ASP A 732 62.77 15.02 21.20
CA ASP A 732 63.13 13.59 21.38
C ASP A 732 64.63 13.36 21.70
N ARG A 733 65.44 14.42 21.79
CA ARG A 733 66.84 14.30 22.17
C ARG A 733 66.98 13.99 23.67
N PRO A 734 67.84 13.03 24.08
CA PRO A 734 68.16 12.82 25.49
C PRO A 734 68.63 14.12 26.15
N ARG A 735 68.18 14.40 27.38
CA ARG A 735 68.50 15.63 28.14
C ARG A 735 69.92 15.63 28.72
N ALA A 736 70.86 15.00 28.03
CA ALA A 736 72.23 14.87 28.49
C ALA A 736 73.03 16.16 28.24
N THR A 737 73.88 16.53 29.19
CA THR A 737 74.78 17.68 29.06
C THR A 737 76.12 17.23 28.51
N VAL A 738 76.58 17.90 27.46
CA VAL A 738 77.77 17.53 26.68
C VAL A 738 78.91 18.50 27.02
N TYR A 739 79.94 18.01 27.70
CA TYR A 739 81.19 18.75 27.87
C TYR A 739 82.07 18.56 26.63
N PHE A 740 82.64 19.66 26.12
CA PHE A 740 83.42 19.67 24.88
C PHE A 740 84.90 19.93 25.19
N GLN A 741 85.73 18.90 25.09
CA GLN A 741 87.18 18.96 25.34
C GLN A 741 87.95 18.94 24.01
N PHE A 742 88.84 19.92 23.78
CA PHE A 742 89.57 20.02 22.51
C PHE A 742 91.09 20.20 22.63
N ALA A 743 91.79 19.67 21.63
CA ALA A 743 93.23 19.82 21.42
C ALA A 743 93.56 20.04 19.93
N GLY A 744 94.77 20.54 19.65
CA GLY A 744 95.27 20.77 18.27
C GLY A 744 94.60 21.92 17.49
N MET A 745 93.30 22.15 17.67
CA MET A 745 92.53 23.21 17.01
C MET A 745 92.55 24.55 17.76
N THR A 746 92.16 25.62 17.06
CA THR A 746 91.90 26.94 17.62
C THR A 746 90.56 26.99 18.35
N ARG A 747 90.36 28.01 19.20
CA ARG A 747 89.09 28.18 19.94
C ARG A 747 87.91 28.42 18.99
N ALA A 748 88.08 29.20 17.93
CA ALA A 748 87.05 29.44 16.92
C ALA A 748 86.65 28.17 16.12
N GLU A 749 87.59 27.24 15.89
CA GLU A 749 87.28 25.93 15.29
C GLU A 749 86.47 25.04 16.25
N ALA A 750 86.71 25.14 17.56
CA ALA A 750 85.91 24.45 18.58
C ALA A 750 84.51 25.07 18.73
N GLU A 751 84.42 26.39 18.82
CA GLU A 751 83.17 27.16 18.92
C GLU A 751 82.26 26.99 17.69
N ALA A 752 82.83 26.73 16.51
CA ALA A 752 82.06 26.35 15.33
C ALA A 752 81.39 24.98 15.49
N VAL A 753 82.10 23.97 16.00
CA VAL A 753 81.58 22.60 16.19
C VAL A 753 80.59 22.54 17.35
N SER A 754 80.84 23.26 18.46
CA SER A 754 79.84 23.39 19.54
C SER A 754 78.61 24.15 19.06
N GLY A 755 78.76 25.17 18.20
CA GLY A 755 77.67 25.87 17.54
C GLY A 755 76.80 24.95 16.67
N GLU A 756 77.41 24.11 15.83
CA GLU A 756 76.72 23.09 15.02
C GLU A 756 75.91 22.11 15.89
N LEU A 757 76.52 21.58 16.96
CA LEU A 757 75.84 20.67 17.90
C LEU A 757 74.74 21.37 18.72
N THR A 758 74.92 22.63 19.10
CA THR A 758 73.92 23.42 19.84
C THR A 758 72.73 23.76 18.94
N ALA A 759 72.97 24.07 17.65
CA ALA A 759 71.92 24.28 16.66
C ALA A 759 71.11 23.02 16.38
N LEU A 760 71.75 21.85 16.40
CA LEU A 760 71.08 20.54 16.36
C LEU A 760 70.23 20.31 17.62
N GLY A 761 70.70 20.73 18.80
CA GLY A 761 69.93 20.74 20.05
C GLY A 761 70.62 20.09 21.26
N TRP A 762 71.96 19.94 21.23
CA TRP A 762 72.73 19.46 22.38
C TRP A 762 73.00 20.57 23.40
N THR A 763 72.93 20.25 24.70
CA THR A 763 73.26 21.20 25.77
C THR A 763 74.78 21.20 26.01
N ILE A 764 75.49 22.19 25.45
CA ILE A 764 76.94 22.36 25.65
C ILE A 764 77.19 23.57 26.57
N PRO A 765 77.76 23.39 27.78
CA PRO A 765 78.05 24.52 28.70
C PRO A 765 79.23 25.40 28.26
N GLY A 766 80.08 24.91 27.38
CA GLY A 766 81.26 25.61 26.84
C GLY A 766 82.41 24.65 26.47
N GLU A 767 83.42 25.19 25.81
CA GLU A 767 84.56 24.45 25.25
C GLU A 767 85.81 24.60 26.14
N GLU A 768 86.36 23.48 26.61
CA GLU A 768 87.60 23.44 27.39
C GLU A 768 88.77 22.95 26.54
N ARG A 769 89.85 23.73 26.49
CA ARG A 769 91.10 23.30 25.83
C ARG A 769 91.96 22.50 26.81
N THR A 770 92.21 21.22 26.51
CA THR A 770 92.96 20.34 27.42
C THR A 770 94.01 19.51 26.68
N GLU A 771 95.21 19.41 27.25
CA GLU A 771 96.31 18.61 26.70
C GLU A 771 95.97 17.11 26.63
N ARG A 772 95.01 16.65 27.44
CA ARG A 772 94.57 15.26 27.48
C ARG A 772 93.81 14.82 26.23
N ALA A 773 93.28 15.76 25.44
CA ALA A 773 92.57 15.46 24.19
C ALA A 773 93.50 15.32 22.96
N VAL A 774 94.82 15.52 23.12
CA VAL A 774 95.79 15.41 22.00
C VAL A 774 95.77 14.00 21.41
N GLY A 775 95.47 13.90 20.11
CA GLY A 775 95.38 12.62 19.39
C GLY A 775 94.13 11.77 19.74
N VAL A 776 93.18 12.31 20.51
CA VAL A 776 91.96 11.63 20.92
C VAL A 776 90.77 12.18 20.12
N ASN A 777 89.94 11.29 19.57
CA ASN A 777 88.73 11.63 18.83
C ASN A 777 87.59 10.68 19.24
N GLU A 778 86.96 10.94 20.39
CA GLU A 778 85.99 10.02 20.99
C GLU A 778 84.90 10.71 21.82
N VAL A 779 83.72 10.08 21.84
CA VAL A 779 82.58 10.44 22.69
C VAL A 779 82.51 9.45 23.85
N ARG A 780 82.56 9.96 25.07
CA ARG A 780 82.54 9.20 26.31
C ARG A 780 81.23 9.37 27.05
N PHE A 781 80.77 8.29 27.64
CA PHE A 781 79.47 8.16 28.28
C PHE A 781 79.51 7.06 29.34
N ASN A 782 78.52 7.04 30.25
CA ASN A 782 78.42 6.02 31.27
C ASN A 782 77.64 4.78 30.75
N PRO A 783 78.28 3.61 30.57
CA PRO A 783 77.64 2.41 30.01
C PRO A 783 76.68 1.71 30.98
N ILE A 784 76.47 2.24 32.19
CA ILE A 784 75.43 1.77 33.12
C ILE A 784 74.07 2.41 32.76
N SER A 785 74.08 3.55 32.08
CA SER A 785 72.90 4.27 31.62
C SER A 785 72.60 3.91 30.17
N ALA A 786 71.42 3.32 29.93
CA ALA A 786 70.93 3.06 28.58
C ALA A 786 70.66 4.36 27.82
N GLU A 787 70.21 5.41 28.52
CA GLU A 787 69.94 6.73 27.95
C GLU A 787 71.24 7.41 27.49
N ASP A 788 72.31 7.38 28.30
CA ASP A 788 73.61 7.95 27.91
C ASP A 788 74.29 7.14 26.79
N SER A 789 74.02 5.83 26.73
CA SER A 789 74.51 4.96 25.65
C SER A 789 73.87 5.33 24.30
N ALA A 790 72.53 5.47 24.28
CA ALA A 790 71.80 5.94 23.09
C ALA A 790 72.16 7.39 22.72
N ALA A 791 72.34 8.27 23.72
CA ALA A 791 72.80 9.64 23.51
C ALA A 791 74.19 9.68 22.86
N ALA A 792 75.11 8.80 23.28
CA ALA A 792 76.45 8.74 22.71
C ALA A 792 76.45 8.26 21.26
N GLU A 793 75.63 7.26 20.93
CA GLU A 793 75.44 6.78 19.55
C GLU A 793 74.88 7.88 18.63
N GLN A 794 73.89 8.65 19.10
CA GLN A 794 73.37 9.80 18.36
C GLN A 794 74.41 10.92 18.24
N LEU A 795 75.14 11.26 19.30
CA LEU A 795 76.16 12.32 19.30
C LEU A 795 77.34 11.99 18.39
N VAL A 796 77.76 10.73 18.34
CA VAL A 796 78.74 10.22 17.36
C VAL A 796 78.21 10.34 15.92
N THR A 797 76.92 10.12 15.71
CA THR A 797 76.28 10.24 14.39
C THR A 797 76.19 11.70 13.94
N ASP A 798 75.74 12.61 14.81
CA ASP A 798 75.71 14.05 14.57
C ASP A 798 77.12 14.61 14.26
N LEU A 799 78.14 14.22 15.04
CA LEU A 799 79.54 14.61 14.81
C LEU A 799 80.09 14.08 13.47
N ARG A 800 79.73 12.85 13.07
CA ARG A 800 80.13 12.30 11.76
C ARG A 800 79.46 13.03 10.60
N ASN A 801 78.20 13.44 10.74
CA ASN A 801 77.50 14.25 9.76
C ASN A 801 78.12 15.67 9.64
N ALA A 802 78.64 16.22 10.74
CA ALA A 802 79.49 17.42 10.74
C ALA A 802 80.94 17.19 10.22
N GLY A 803 81.24 15.98 9.70
CA GLY A 803 82.56 15.65 9.16
C GLY A 803 83.65 15.50 10.23
N ARG A 804 83.32 14.99 11.44
CA ARG A 804 84.28 14.65 12.50
C ARG A 804 84.26 13.15 12.77
N MET A 805 85.39 12.49 12.53
CA MET A 805 85.53 11.03 12.69
C MET A 805 85.81 10.66 14.14
N VAL A 806 84.74 10.54 14.94
CA VAL A 806 84.79 10.13 16.35
C VAL A 806 84.34 8.68 16.58
N ARG A 807 84.83 8.07 17.67
CA ARG A 807 84.45 6.72 18.16
C ARG A 807 83.70 6.79 19.50
N LEU A 808 83.03 5.71 19.87
CA LEU A 808 82.46 5.53 21.22
C LEU A 808 83.55 5.06 22.21
N ALA A 809 83.51 5.58 23.43
CA ALA A 809 84.46 5.26 24.50
C ALA A 809 83.73 5.14 25.86
N PRO A 810 83.08 4.00 26.16
CA PRO A 810 82.34 3.80 27.42
C PRO A 810 83.25 3.89 28.64
N THR A 811 82.87 4.71 29.64
CA THR A 811 83.63 4.91 30.88
C THR A 811 82.73 5.11 32.08
N ARG A 812 83.08 4.53 33.23
CA ARG A 812 82.36 4.72 34.50
C ARG A 812 82.83 5.94 35.31
N LEU A 813 83.69 6.77 34.72
CA LEU A 813 84.23 7.98 35.35
C LEU A 813 83.35 9.23 35.13
N ILE A 814 82.34 9.14 34.25
CA ILE A 814 81.38 10.21 33.96
C ILE A 814 80.06 9.87 34.68
N GLU A 815 79.42 10.87 35.30
CA GLU A 815 78.12 10.69 35.96
C GLU A 815 76.98 10.50 34.95
N PRO A 816 75.94 9.70 35.24
CA PRO A 816 74.81 9.53 34.32
C PRO A 816 74.10 10.86 34.01
N GLY A 817 73.66 11.03 32.76
CA GLY A 817 73.12 12.30 32.25
C GLY A 817 74.19 13.26 31.70
N PHE A 818 75.46 12.87 31.71
CA PHE A 818 76.57 13.65 31.14
C PHE A 818 77.35 12.85 30.10
N LEU A 819 77.82 13.55 29.07
CA LEU A 819 78.75 13.03 28.06
C LEU A 819 79.96 13.96 27.94
N GLU A 820 81.10 13.40 27.56
CA GLU A 820 82.29 14.16 27.18
C GLU A 820 82.62 13.91 25.70
N VAL A 821 82.98 14.96 24.97
CA VAL A 821 83.39 14.90 23.56
C VAL A 821 84.83 15.38 23.46
N TRP A 822 85.76 14.46 23.22
CA TRP A 822 87.19 14.73 23.14
C TRP A 822 87.62 14.76 21.68
N ILE A 823 88.03 15.92 21.16
CA ILE A 823 88.41 16.10 19.74
C ILE A 823 89.83 16.66 19.60
N SER A 824 90.64 15.99 18.79
CA SER A 824 91.93 16.48 18.28
C SER A 824 91.78 16.91 16.84
N LYS A 825 92.46 18.02 16.49
CA LYS A 825 92.90 18.26 15.10
C LYS A 825 93.92 17.21 14.66
#